data_AF-A0AAQ3PJI3-F1
#
_entry.id   AF-A0AAQ3PJI3-F1
#
_cell.length_a   1.000
_cell.length_b   1.000
_cell.length_c   1.000
_cell.angle_alpha   90.00
_cell.angle_beta   90.00
_cell.angle_gamma   90.00
#
_symmetry.space_group_name_H-M   'P 1'
#
loop_
_entity.id
_entity.type
_entity.pdbx_description
1 polymer ?
#
loop_
_entity_poly.entity_id
_entity_poly.type
_entity_poly.pdbx_seq_one_letter_code
_entity_poly.pdbx_strand_id
1 'polypeptide(L)'
;MTTTVAPPPSFNPSQNQALTWRLSLLPPNAAFCSPHLMKKSKKKKTMSWSICAHSLPFDLSPPPIDHDFLDAVKTAGAEVSGDGIIETFHNDDEALDAVENGVVVVDLSHFGRIRGDILNDSSISGEDRIQFLHNQSTANFECLHEGQGCDTVFVTPTARTIDIAHAWLMKNAITLVVSPETCMTIMEMLNKYIFFADKVEIQDITKQTSFFAMVGPNSGQVMENLNLGDLVGKPYGTHQHFNVDKQPVTVGVGNIISEGGFSLLMSPAAAPSIWKAILAQGAIPMGSNAWNKLRIIRGRPAPGMELINEFNVLEACLWSSISLNKGCYKGQETISRLITYDGIKQRLWGIHLSAAAEPGSIITVDGKKVGKLTSYTSGRKQSEHFGLGYIKRRAASEGDTVIVGDNIKGTVVEHNWSMAPVYRKNSSFASFLFLGCCLFFQASNPSSATPSPSPSPTISPTNNSTCPVPMNYVQTVPWNISSCQNFQPLSTQNQTSTSSCCQTLLSLFGVALAQNLKENSLFQLPNLPTSISCLQHFQSNLTSLSLPNNLVSSCFDPQQFVITPNICARIQNMEDWLARLGSTPQLDTACKPDLSDRNQCRECVAEGDKVQQKLSAIDGNESHSQDCFYFTALYMAGVANQYGPESRGALSCVLILLLNSQVDSRDGHRALRFGWFVSSLAVLVIVLLGVGLYFWYTKRRSVENLLAYADLQEERFRLRLRPNTVLTWFEIESLVRATNNFSPKNFIGRGGFGMVYKGILPDGTMVAVKRLEEFDSQGDTLFYSEVEIVSNLKHRNLVPLIGCCLVDEGHNLEYRGRYLVHEYMPNGSLQDHLFPTKLENQYTTKSLTWTQRKSIILDVANALVYLHFGVKPAVYHRDIKATNILLDADMRARVGDFGLVKRSSENWVWSLMKSGNIGEALDASMFGDGNHATNIMERFLLVGILSSHVVVASRPTILNALKMLEGDIEIPPIPDRPLMHGH
;
A
#
# COMPACT_ATOMS: atom_id res chain seq x y z
N MET A 1 7.27 -32.34 -79.57
CA MET A 1 7.97 -31.05 -79.72
C MET A 1 7.70 -30.24 -78.45
N THR A 2 8.68 -29.82 -77.64
CA THR A 2 10.14 -30.13 -77.65
C THR A 2 10.74 -29.68 -76.31
N THR A 3 11.54 -30.52 -75.63
CA THR A 3 12.67 -30.19 -74.68
C THR A 3 12.39 -29.28 -73.44
N THR A 4 12.99 -29.39 -72.25
CA THR A 4 13.98 -30.25 -71.53
C THR A 4 14.02 -29.79 -70.06
N VAL A 5 14.41 -30.52 -69.00
CA VAL A 5 14.73 -31.96 -68.77
C VAL A 5 14.62 -32.25 -67.25
N ALA A 6 14.55 -33.53 -66.86
CA ALA A 6 14.74 -34.03 -65.47
C ALA A 6 15.21 -35.51 -65.54
N PRO A 7 15.65 -36.18 -64.44
CA PRO A 7 16.08 -35.71 -63.11
C PRO A 7 17.63 -35.83 -62.97
N PRO A 8 18.30 -36.36 -61.91
CA PRO A 8 18.18 -37.77 -61.46
C PRO A 8 18.29 -37.89 -59.88
N PRO A 9 18.88 -38.92 -59.19
CA PRO A 9 18.25 -39.45 -57.96
C PRO A 9 19.17 -39.62 -56.71
N SER A 10 18.60 -40.23 -55.66
CA SER A 10 19.24 -41.15 -54.68
C SER A 10 20.70 -40.95 -54.21
N PHE A 11 20.91 -40.84 -52.87
CA PHE A 11 21.95 -41.63 -52.19
C PHE A 11 21.67 -41.87 -50.69
N ASN A 12 21.97 -43.08 -50.24
CA ASN A 12 22.03 -43.60 -48.87
C ASN A 12 22.96 -44.82 -49.01
N PRO A 13 24.10 -44.99 -48.29
CA PRO A 13 24.02 -45.45 -46.89
C PRO A 13 25.22 -45.17 -45.94
N SER A 14 24.98 -45.43 -44.65
CA SER A 14 25.90 -46.11 -43.69
C SER A 14 27.21 -45.46 -43.19
N GLN A 15 27.68 -46.02 -42.06
CA GLN A 15 29.00 -45.91 -41.43
C GLN A 15 29.43 -44.53 -40.86
N ASN A 16 29.44 -44.44 -39.53
CA ASN A 16 30.67 -44.85 -38.83
C ASN A 16 30.40 -45.38 -37.41
N GLN A 17 31.38 -46.05 -36.81
CA GLN A 17 31.24 -46.76 -35.52
C GLN A 17 31.61 -45.88 -34.31
N ALA A 18 31.21 -46.36 -33.13
CA ALA A 18 31.47 -45.71 -31.85
C ALA A 18 32.95 -45.75 -31.44
N LEU A 19 33.36 -44.79 -30.59
CA LEU A 19 34.23 -45.10 -29.47
C LEU A 19 33.97 -44.12 -28.30
N THR A 20 33.89 -44.67 -27.10
CA THR A 20 33.59 -43.97 -25.84
C THR A 20 34.84 -43.36 -25.22
N TRP A 21 34.72 -42.18 -24.61
CA TRP A 21 35.52 -41.83 -23.42
C TRP A 21 34.68 -41.05 -22.39
N ARG A 22 35.16 -41.04 -21.15
CA ARG A 22 34.42 -40.66 -19.95
C ARG A 22 34.34 -39.15 -19.77
N LEU A 23 33.22 -38.69 -19.19
CA LEU A 23 33.21 -37.52 -18.31
C LEU A 23 32.34 -37.84 -17.08
N SER A 24 32.90 -37.62 -15.90
CA SER A 24 32.31 -37.94 -14.60
C SER A 24 32.62 -36.82 -13.62
N LEU A 25 31.78 -36.66 -12.59
CA LEU A 25 31.86 -35.66 -11.50
C LEU A 25 31.38 -34.24 -11.86
N LEU A 26 30.06 -34.05 -11.75
CA LEU A 26 29.45 -32.81 -11.22
C LEU A 26 28.30 -33.21 -10.28
N PRO A 27 28.12 -32.55 -9.12
CA PRO A 27 27.03 -32.88 -8.18
C PRO A 27 25.69 -32.26 -8.61
N PRO A 28 24.54 -32.87 -8.26
CA PRO A 28 23.24 -32.26 -8.44
C PRO A 28 22.88 -31.35 -7.25
N ASN A 29 22.51 -30.10 -7.50
CA ASN A 29 21.47 -29.37 -6.74
C ASN A 29 21.16 -28.01 -7.40
N ALA A 30 20.30 -28.06 -8.42
CA ALA A 30 19.50 -26.93 -8.90
C ALA A 30 18.26 -27.53 -9.60
N ALA A 31 17.06 -27.03 -9.30
CA ALA A 31 15.80 -27.61 -9.78
C ALA A 31 15.52 -27.26 -11.26
N PHE A 32 16.34 -27.78 -12.18
CA PHE A 32 16.11 -27.68 -13.63
C PHE A 32 14.99 -28.63 -14.08
N CYS A 33 13.78 -28.09 -14.22
CA CYS A 33 12.66 -28.82 -14.82
C CYS A 33 12.96 -29.19 -16.29
N SER A 34 12.94 -30.50 -16.59
CA SER A 34 13.04 -31.04 -17.95
C SER A 34 12.00 -32.16 -18.15
N PRO A 35 11.24 -32.20 -19.27
CA PRO A 35 10.04 -33.01 -19.37
C PRO A 35 10.28 -34.40 -20.00
N HIS A 36 9.99 -35.50 -19.28
CA HIS A 36 9.90 -36.83 -19.91
C HIS A 36 8.84 -37.78 -19.28
N LEU A 37 7.74 -37.94 -20.03
CA LEU A 37 7.10 -39.19 -20.50
C LEU A 37 7.12 -40.51 -19.67
N MET A 38 6.03 -41.28 -19.87
CA MET A 38 5.76 -42.67 -19.41
C MET A 38 5.21 -42.76 -17.96
N LYS A 39 4.29 -43.66 -17.59
CA LYS A 39 3.47 -44.63 -18.38
C LYS A 39 2.14 -44.89 -17.64
N LYS A 40 1.03 -45.10 -18.35
CA LYS A 40 -0.27 -45.44 -17.73
C LYS A 40 -0.27 -46.86 -17.14
N SER A 41 -0.76 -47.01 -15.91
CA SER A 41 -1.16 -48.30 -15.33
C SER A 41 -2.60 -48.20 -14.79
N LYS A 42 -3.45 -49.19 -15.09
CA LYS A 42 -4.84 -49.24 -14.62
C LYS A 42 -4.97 -50.30 -13.52
N LYS A 43 -5.43 -49.92 -12.33
CA LYS A 43 -6.12 -50.84 -11.40
C LYS A 43 -7.36 -50.14 -10.83
N LYS A 44 -8.52 -50.78 -11.00
CA LYS A 44 -9.75 -50.43 -10.26
C LYS A 44 -9.63 -50.97 -8.84
N LYS A 45 -10.07 -50.21 -7.85
CA LYS A 45 -10.72 -50.74 -6.63
C LYS A 45 -11.89 -49.83 -6.25
N THR A 46 -12.84 -50.38 -5.52
CA THR A 46 -14.18 -49.83 -5.26
C THR A 46 -14.19 -48.77 -4.17
N MET A 47 -15.13 -47.83 -4.26
CA MET A 47 -15.48 -46.95 -3.14
C MET A 47 -16.02 -47.78 -1.96
N SER A 48 -15.72 -47.31 -0.75
CA SER A 48 -16.52 -47.50 0.45
C SER A 48 -16.74 -46.12 1.04
N TRP A 49 -17.98 -45.73 1.32
CA TRP A 49 -18.26 -44.46 1.99
C TRP A 49 -18.13 -44.68 3.50
N SER A 50 -17.31 -43.86 4.15
CA SER A 50 -17.22 -43.78 5.60
C SER A 50 -17.16 -42.31 5.97
N ILE A 51 -18.14 -41.87 6.77
CA ILE A 51 -18.28 -40.47 7.17
C ILE A 51 -17.28 -40.20 8.29
N CYS A 52 -16.12 -39.64 7.94
CA CYS A 52 -15.18 -39.11 8.92
C CYS A 52 -15.56 -37.67 9.28
N ALA A 53 -15.81 -37.42 10.57
CA ALA A 53 -15.96 -36.07 11.10
C ALA A 53 -14.71 -35.24 10.77
N HIS A 54 -14.91 -34.00 10.32
CA HIS A 54 -13.81 -33.11 9.94
C HIS A 54 -13.23 -32.45 11.19
N SER A 55 -12.09 -32.94 11.66
CA SER A 55 -11.19 -32.17 12.53
C SER A 55 -10.45 -31.13 11.67
N LEU A 56 -10.46 -29.87 12.09
CA LEU A 56 -9.57 -28.86 11.52
C LEU A 56 -8.09 -29.25 11.78
N PRO A 57 -7.15 -28.96 10.86
CA PRO A 57 -5.73 -29.29 11.06
C PRO A 57 -5.05 -28.42 12.15
N PHE A 58 -5.71 -27.36 12.61
CA PHE A 58 -5.40 -26.63 13.83
C PHE A 58 -6.69 -26.40 14.59
N ASP A 59 -6.68 -26.70 15.88
CA ASP A 59 -7.62 -26.10 16.82
C ASP A 59 -7.04 -24.75 17.25
N LEU A 60 -7.75 -23.67 16.93
CA LEU A 60 -7.38 -22.29 17.28
C LEU A 60 -8.08 -21.82 18.58
N SER A 61 -8.69 -22.74 19.33
CA SER A 61 -9.23 -22.45 20.65
C SER A 61 -8.16 -21.86 21.57
N PRO A 62 -8.51 -20.91 22.46
CA PRO A 62 -7.57 -20.37 23.43
C PRO A 62 -7.02 -21.48 24.34
N PRO A 63 -5.76 -21.38 24.79
CA PRO A 63 -5.12 -22.44 25.56
C PRO A 63 -5.82 -22.68 26.91
N PRO A 64 -5.80 -23.93 27.43
CA PRO A 64 -6.27 -24.22 28.78
C PRO A 64 -5.50 -23.43 29.83
N ILE A 65 -6.19 -23.00 30.89
CA ILE A 65 -5.69 -22.07 31.91
C ILE A 65 -4.49 -22.65 32.70
N ASP A 66 -4.41 -23.97 32.85
CA ASP A 66 -3.47 -24.64 33.77
C ASP A 66 -2.13 -25.09 33.14
N HIS A 67 -1.78 -24.64 31.93
CA HIS A 67 -0.57 -25.07 31.21
C HIS A 67 0.29 -23.91 30.69
N ASP A 68 0.80 -23.08 31.61
CA ASP A 68 1.80 -22.06 31.25
C ASP A 68 3.17 -22.71 30.97
N PHE A 69 3.55 -22.71 29.68
CA PHE A 69 4.85 -23.14 29.19
C PHE A 69 6.01 -22.33 29.81
N LEU A 70 5.78 -21.03 30.06
CA LEU A 70 6.79 -20.13 30.59
C LEU A 70 7.13 -20.48 32.05
N ASP A 71 6.15 -20.90 32.86
CA ASP A 71 6.42 -21.35 34.23
C ASP A 71 7.16 -22.69 34.28
N ALA A 72 6.94 -23.58 33.30
CA ALA A 72 7.69 -24.81 33.17
C ALA A 72 9.18 -24.56 32.86
N VAL A 73 9.50 -23.59 31.99
CA VAL A 73 10.90 -23.23 31.69
C VAL A 73 11.55 -22.35 32.77
N LYS A 74 10.81 -21.45 33.43
CA LYS A 74 11.30 -20.74 34.64
C LYS A 74 11.69 -21.73 35.74
N THR A 75 10.86 -22.76 35.95
CA THR A 75 11.16 -23.86 36.89
C THR A 75 12.41 -24.67 36.49
N ALA A 76 12.74 -24.71 35.19
CA ALA A 76 13.97 -25.30 34.67
C ALA A 76 15.19 -24.34 34.68
N GLY A 77 15.06 -23.14 35.26
CA GLY A 77 16.14 -22.16 35.40
C GLY A 77 16.25 -21.13 34.27
N ALA A 78 15.20 -20.91 33.50
CA ALA A 78 15.18 -19.91 32.43
C ALA A 78 14.86 -18.49 32.94
N GLU A 79 15.61 -17.49 32.47
CA GLU A 79 15.23 -16.09 32.55
C GLU A 79 14.25 -15.76 31.41
N VAL A 80 13.14 -15.11 31.74
CA VAL A 80 12.04 -14.79 30.82
C VAL A 80 11.67 -13.32 30.96
N SER A 81 11.60 -12.61 29.83
CA SER A 81 11.28 -11.18 29.75
C SER A 81 9.83 -10.87 30.16
N GLY A 82 9.52 -9.60 30.38
CA GLY A 82 8.16 -9.14 30.64
C GLY A 82 7.16 -9.45 29.51
N ASP A 83 7.66 -9.58 28.27
CA ASP A 83 6.89 -9.93 27.08
C ASP A 83 6.80 -11.46 26.84
N GLY A 84 7.31 -12.27 27.77
CA GLY A 84 7.27 -13.74 27.70
C GLY A 84 8.37 -14.37 26.84
N ILE A 85 9.40 -13.62 26.45
CA ILE A 85 10.51 -14.14 25.64
C ILE A 85 11.52 -14.81 26.56
N ILE A 86 11.91 -16.06 26.28
CA ILE A 86 12.99 -16.73 27.00
C ILE A 86 14.33 -16.10 26.59
N GLU A 87 15.01 -15.44 27.53
CA GLU A 87 16.25 -14.70 27.26
C GLU A 87 17.48 -15.60 27.31
N THR A 88 17.62 -16.40 28.38
CA THR A 88 18.70 -17.39 28.54
C THR A 88 18.28 -18.50 29.52
N PHE A 89 18.96 -19.65 29.45
CA PHE A 89 18.95 -20.70 30.49
C PHE A 89 20.31 -20.71 31.24
N HIS A 90 21.03 -19.58 31.23
CA HIS A 90 22.41 -19.41 31.69
C HIS A 90 23.45 -20.35 31.05
N ASN A 91 23.12 -20.91 29.88
CA ASN A 91 23.90 -21.92 29.15
C ASN A 91 24.34 -21.46 27.74
N ASP A 92 24.30 -20.15 27.46
CA ASP A 92 24.53 -19.55 26.14
C ASP A 92 25.68 -20.18 25.33
N ASP A 93 26.84 -20.39 25.96
CA ASP A 93 28.05 -20.88 25.28
C ASP A 93 28.01 -22.41 25.04
N GLU A 94 27.31 -23.16 25.89
CA GLU A 94 27.01 -24.59 25.69
C GLU A 94 26.03 -24.76 24.52
N ALA A 95 24.97 -23.95 24.50
CA ALA A 95 24.01 -23.93 23.40
C ALA A 95 24.67 -23.54 22.06
N LEU A 96 25.59 -22.57 22.05
CA LEU A 96 26.35 -22.21 20.85
C LEU A 96 27.32 -23.31 20.39
N ASP A 97 27.88 -24.11 21.29
CA ASP A 97 28.71 -25.26 20.88
C ASP A 97 27.86 -26.42 20.35
N ALA A 98 26.69 -26.66 20.95
CA ALA A 98 25.72 -27.66 20.53
C ALA A 98 25.14 -27.41 19.12
N VAL A 99 25.19 -26.18 18.61
CA VAL A 99 24.87 -25.88 17.19
C VAL A 99 25.86 -26.54 16.22
N GLU A 100 27.14 -26.68 16.58
CA GLU A 100 28.16 -27.31 15.72
C GLU A 100 28.35 -28.80 16.02
N ASN A 101 28.20 -29.22 17.28
CA ASN A 101 28.55 -30.56 17.77
C ASN A 101 27.34 -31.43 18.16
N GLY A 102 26.13 -30.87 18.20
CA GLY A 102 24.96 -31.51 18.81
C GLY A 102 23.64 -31.12 18.16
N VAL A 103 22.68 -30.73 18.99
CA VAL A 103 21.40 -30.15 18.58
C VAL A 103 20.86 -29.24 19.69
N VAL A 104 20.36 -28.08 19.31
CA VAL A 104 19.63 -27.16 20.19
C VAL A 104 18.17 -27.04 19.81
N VAL A 105 17.34 -26.66 20.77
CA VAL A 105 15.96 -26.21 20.56
C VAL A 105 15.77 -24.81 21.15
N VAL A 106 15.17 -23.91 20.37
CA VAL A 106 14.87 -22.52 20.76
C VAL A 106 13.37 -22.27 20.64
N ASP A 107 12.81 -21.53 21.60
CA ASP A 107 11.47 -21.00 21.48
C ASP A 107 11.46 -19.67 20.71
N LEU A 108 10.70 -19.65 19.61
CA LEU A 108 10.51 -18.50 18.74
C LEU A 108 9.01 -18.12 18.70
N SER A 109 8.23 -18.49 19.71
CA SER A 109 6.81 -18.19 19.85
C SER A 109 6.48 -16.68 20.00
N HIS A 110 7.47 -15.81 19.88
CA HIS A 110 7.34 -14.34 19.77
C HIS A 110 7.47 -13.80 18.34
N PHE A 111 8.00 -14.58 17.37
CA PHE A 111 8.03 -14.19 15.94
C PHE A 111 6.61 -14.11 15.37
N GLY A 112 6.31 -13.18 14.47
CA GLY A 112 4.96 -13.07 13.92
C GLY A 112 4.55 -14.29 13.08
N ARG A 113 3.36 -14.85 13.31
CA ARG A 113 2.74 -15.89 12.45
C ARG A 113 1.51 -15.31 11.76
N ILE A 114 1.67 -14.86 10.52
CA ILE A 114 0.57 -14.35 9.69
C ILE A 114 0.00 -15.50 8.87
N ARG A 115 -1.33 -15.67 8.89
CA ARG A 115 -2.04 -16.70 8.12
C ARG A 115 -2.94 -16.06 7.07
N GLY A 116 -2.77 -16.48 5.82
CA GLY A 116 -3.68 -16.17 4.72
C GLY A 116 -4.63 -17.33 4.45
N ASP A 117 -5.90 -17.19 4.81
CA ASP A 117 -6.97 -18.17 4.58
C ASP A 117 -7.86 -17.80 3.40
N ILE A 118 -8.65 -18.79 2.93
CA ILE A 118 -9.83 -18.57 2.07
C ILE A 118 -11.07 -18.53 2.95
N LEU A 119 -12.00 -17.60 2.68
CA LEU A 119 -13.35 -17.63 3.25
C LEU A 119 -14.04 -18.99 2.98
N ASN A 120 -14.81 -19.48 3.95
CA ASN A 120 -15.36 -20.85 3.97
C ASN A 120 -16.48 -21.12 2.94
N ASP A 121 -16.13 -21.17 1.65
CA ASP A 121 -16.93 -21.79 0.59
C ASP A 121 -16.18 -23.00 0.01
N SER A 122 -16.73 -24.18 0.25
CA SER A 122 -16.22 -25.48 -0.21
C SER A 122 -16.15 -25.68 -1.74
N SER A 123 -16.58 -24.71 -2.55
CA SER A 123 -16.55 -24.75 -4.02
C SER A 123 -15.38 -23.99 -4.67
N ILE A 124 -14.57 -23.26 -3.89
CA ILE A 124 -13.61 -22.27 -4.42
C ILE A 124 -12.17 -22.84 -4.45
N SER A 125 -11.42 -22.56 -5.52
CA SER A 125 -10.02 -23.00 -5.64
C SER A 125 -9.06 -22.16 -4.79
N GLY A 126 -7.94 -22.75 -4.40
CA GLY A 126 -6.91 -22.09 -3.58
C GLY A 126 -5.96 -21.15 -4.33
N GLU A 127 -6.29 -20.74 -5.55
CA GLU A 127 -5.37 -20.05 -6.45
C GLU A 127 -5.31 -18.53 -6.15
N ASP A 128 -6.40 -17.92 -5.69
CA ASP A 128 -6.48 -16.49 -5.32
C ASP A 128 -5.40 -16.09 -4.27
N ARG A 129 -5.25 -16.88 -3.19
CA ARG A 129 -4.26 -16.60 -2.12
C ARG A 129 -2.81 -16.73 -2.58
N ILE A 130 -2.56 -17.64 -3.53
CA ILE A 130 -1.24 -17.88 -4.12
C ILE A 130 -0.87 -16.70 -5.02
N GLN A 131 -1.78 -16.28 -5.90
CA GLN A 131 -1.55 -15.14 -6.79
C GLN A 131 -1.39 -13.82 -6.00
N PHE A 132 -2.16 -13.64 -4.93
CA PHE A 132 -2.04 -12.48 -4.05
C PHE A 132 -0.63 -12.38 -3.44
N LEU A 133 -0.15 -13.39 -2.71
CA LEU A 133 1.19 -13.34 -2.09
C LEU A 133 2.33 -13.37 -3.11
N HIS A 134 2.13 -13.95 -4.29
CA HIS A 134 3.05 -13.84 -5.42
C HIS A 134 3.21 -12.39 -5.90
N ASN A 135 2.15 -11.57 -5.85
CA ASN A 135 2.21 -10.18 -6.30
C ASN A 135 2.75 -9.24 -5.19
N GLN A 136 2.54 -9.56 -3.90
CA GLN A 136 2.95 -8.70 -2.77
C GLN A 136 4.42 -8.87 -2.30
N SER A 137 5.08 -9.99 -2.64
CA SER A 137 6.42 -10.34 -2.12
C SER A 137 7.43 -10.66 -3.25
N THR A 138 8.68 -11.04 -2.95
CA THR A 138 9.73 -11.27 -3.99
C THR A 138 9.86 -12.69 -4.53
N ALA A 139 9.44 -13.74 -3.80
CA ALA A 139 9.58 -15.14 -4.23
C ALA A 139 8.48 -15.58 -5.20
N ASN A 140 8.71 -16.67 -5.96
CA ASN A 140 7.71 -17.24 -6.87
C ASN A 140 6.87 -18.29 -6.14
N PHE A 141 5.58 -18.02 -5.94
CA PHE A 141 4.66 -18.93 -5.26
C PHE A 141 3.93 -19.88 -6.23
N GLU A 142 3.86 -19.55 -7.52
CA GLU A 142 3.20 -20.37 -8.55
C GLU A 142 3.91 -21.71 -8.81
N CYS A 143 5.18 -21.84 -8.44
CA CYS A 143 5.94 -23.10 -8.52
C CYS A 143 5.91 -23.95 -7.25
N LEU A 144 5.23 -23.52 -6.18
CA LEU A 144 5.08 -24.28 -4.94
C LEU A 144 3.79 -25.11 -4.93
N HIS A 145 3.79 -26.19 -4.16
CA HIS A 145 2.66 -27.09 -3.95
C HIS A 145 2.38 -27.30 -2.44
N GLU A 146 1.25 -27.91 -2.09
CA GLU A 146 0.93 -28.30 -0.70
C GLU A 146 2.10 -29.08 -0.07
N GLY A 147 2.54 -28.68 1.14
CA GLY A 147 3.69 -29.28 1.81
C GLY A 147 5.06 -28.72 1.38
N GLN A 148 5.10 -27.61 0.64
CA GLN A 148 6.34 -26.92 0.23
C GLN A 148 6.37 -25.46 0.70
N GLY A 149 7.55 -24.84 0.69
CA GLY A 149 7.75 -23.48 1.19
C GLY A 149 9.02 -22.83 0.66
N CYS A 150 9.18 -21.53 0.93
CA CYS A 150 10.36 -20.75 0.53
C CYS A 150 10.57 -19.52 1.41
N ASP A 151 11.80 -18.98 1.41
CA ASP A 151 12.06 -17.61 1.85
C ASP A 151 11.57 -16.61 0.80
N THR A 152 10.85 -15.58 1.25
CA THR A 152 10.47 -14.42 0.44
C THR A 152 10.80 -13.13 1.18
N VAL A 153 11.05 -12.05 0.44
CA VAL A 153 11.24 -10.72 1.02
C VAL A 153 9.98 -9.89 0.80
N PHE A 154 9.59 -9.10 1.80
CA PHE A 154 8.65 -8.00 1.63
C PHE A 154 9.41 -6.70 1.45
N VAL A 155 9.03 -5.91 0.44
CA VAL A 155 9.78 -4.70 0.06
C VAL A 155 8.87 -3.50 -0.21
N THR A 156 9.41 -2.29 -0.04
CA THR A 156 8.77 -1.05 -0.48
C THR A 156 8.79 -0.94 -2.01
N PRO A 157 7.99 -0.03 -2.62
CA PRO A 157 8.11 0.27 -4.05
C PRO A 157 9.52 0.73 -4.49
N THR A 158 10.30 1.28 -3.55
CA THR A 158 11.69 1.70 -3.72
C THR A 158 12.71 0.60 -3.36
N ALA A 159 12.29 -0.67 -3.29
CA ALA A 159 13.11 -1.85 -3.03
C ALA A 159 13.92 -1.82 -1.71
N ARG A 160 13.40 -1.11 -0.70
CA ARG A 160 13.87 -1.21 0.68
C ARG A 160 13.26 -2.46 1.31
N THR A 161 14.06 -3.25 2.02
CA THR A 161 13.57 -4.44 2.72
C THR A 161 12.72 -4.01 3.92
N ILE A 162 11.54 -4.63 4.05
CA ILE A 162 10.71 -4.59 5.25
C ILE A 162 11.12 -5.76 6.15
N ASP A 163 11.01 -6.98 5.63
CA ASP A 163 11.46 -8.21 6.32
C ASP A 163 11.69 -9.38 5.33
N ILE A 164 12.28 -10.47 5.81
CA ILE A 164 12.42 -11.77 5.14
C ILE A 164 11.46 -12.78 5.80
N ALA A 165 10.35 -13.08 5.13
CA ALA A 165 9.33 -14.01 5.59
C ALA A 165 9.62 -15.45 5.15
N HIS A 166 9.49 -16.39 6.08
CA HIS A 166 9.48 -17.83 5.80
C HIS A 166 8.04 -18.27 5.47
N ALA A 167 7.79 -18.75 4.26
CA ALA A 167 6.44 -19.09 3.81
C ALA A 167 6.23 -20.60 3.66
N TRP A 168 5.16 -21.14 4.27
CA TRP A 168 4.71 -22.53 4.12
C TRP A 168 3.35 -22.59 3.40
N LEU A 169 3.30 -23.32 2.27
CA LEU A 169 2.10 -23.54 1.48
C LEU A 169 1.25 -24.69 2.07
N MET A 170 0.45 -24.34 3.06
CA MET A 170 -0.50 -25.25 3.71
C MET A 170 -1.66 -25.58 2.75
N LYS A 171 -2.42 -26.65 3.03
CA LYS A 171 -3.54 -27.11 2.20
C LYS A 171 -4.58 -26.03 1.85
N ASN A 172 -5.14 -25.41 2.88
CA ASN A 172 -6.19 -24.38 2.75
C ASN A 172 -5.68 -22.95 2.97
N ALA A 173 -4.45 -22.78 3.45
CA ALA A 173 -3.89 -21.51 3.89
C ALA A 173 -2.48 -21.26 3.31
N ILE A 174 -1.90 -20.10 3.60
CA ILE A 174 -0.44 -19.88 3.54
C ILE A 174 -0.04 -19.30 4.90
N THR A 175 0.96 -19.90 5.55
CA THR A 175 1.51 -19.40 6.80
C THR A 175 2.83 -18.70 6.52
N LEU A 176 2.97 -17.47 7.01
CA LEU A 176 4.19 -16.67 6.96
C LEU A 176 4.73 -16.52 8.38
N VAL A 177 6.01 -16.87 8.58
CA VAL A 177 6.74 -16.51 9.81
C VAL A 177 7.61 -15.30 9.51
N VAL A 178 7.48 -14.25 10.32
CA VAL A 178 8.10 -12.93 10.15
C VAL A 178 8.71 -12.43 11.46
N SER A 179 9.61 -11.46 11.40
CA SER A 179 10.22 -10.84 12.59
C SER A 179 9.16 -10.14 13.46
N PRO A 180 9.22 -10.22 14.81
CA PRO A 180 8.20 -9.69 15.71
C PRO A 180 7.81 -8.23 15.41
N GLU A 181 8.82 -7.40 15.14
CA GLU A 181 8.74 -5.95 14.96
C GLU A 181 8.02 -5.55 13.67
N THR A 182 7.89 -6.49 12.72
CA THR A 182 7.38 -6.22 11.36
C THR A 182 6.02 -6.82 11.09
N CYS A 183 5.53 -7.70 11.99
CA CYS A 183 4.29 -8.47 11.80
C CYS A 183 3.09 -7.56 11.48
N MET A 184 2.84 -6.55 12.32
CA MET A 184 1.76 -5.59 12.13
C MET A 184 1.91 -4.80 10.82
N THR A 185 3.11 -4.28 10.52
CA THR A 185 3.38 -3.54 9.28
C THR A 185 3.16 -4.38 8.01
N ILE A 186 3.48 -5.68 8.07
CA ILE A 186 3.23 -6.61 6.96
C ILE A 186 1.72 -6.91 6.86
N MET A 187 1.03 -7.13 7.97
CA MET A 187 -0.43 -7.32 7.97
C MET A 187 -1.19 -6.10 7.46
N GLU A 188 -0.88 -4.89 7.94
CA GLU A 188 -1.44 -3.62 7.44
C GLU A 188 -1.19 -3.46 5.93
N MET A 189 0.04 -3.75 5.49
CA MET A 189 0.40 -3.71 4.08
C MET A 189 -0.43 -4.72 3.26
N LEU A 190 -0.55 -5.97 3.70
CA LEU A 190 -1.32 -6.98 2.99
C LEU A 190 -2.80 -6.58 2.96
N ASN A 191 -3.41 -6.29 4.11
CA ASN A 191 -4.81 -5.86 4.22
C ASN A 191 -5.14 -4.65 3.34
N LYS A 192 -4.22 -3.67 3.24
CA LYS A 192 -4.37 -2.50 2.37
C LYS A 192 -4.45 -2.82 0.86
N TYR A 193 -3.94 -3.98 0.43
CA TYR A 193 -4.01 -4.43 -0.96
C TYR A 193 -5.00 -5.58 -1.21
N ILE A 194 -5.69 -6.10 -0.18
CA ILE A 194 -6.84 -6.99 -0.37
C ILE A 194 -7.97 -6.16 -0.98
N PHE A 195 -8.28 -6.41 -2.24
CA PHE A 195 -9.42 -5.80 -2.90
C PHE A 195 -10.69 -6.58 -2.57
N PHE A 196 -11.87 -5.98 -2.65
CA PHE A 196 -13.15 -6.65 -2.38
C PHE A 196 -13.59 -7.66 -3.49
N ALA A 197 -12.62 -8.18 -4.24
CA ALA A 197 -12.73 -9.36 -5.11
C ALA A 197 -11.85 -10.52 -4.61
N ASP A 198 -10.78 -10.21 -3.86
CA ASP A 198 -9.76 -11.15 -3.43
C ASP A 198 -10.29 -11.97 -2.26
N LYS A 199 -10.36 -13.29 -2.42
CA LYS A 199 -10.91 -14.20 -1.41
C LYS A 199 -9.84 -14.61 -0.40
N VAL A 200 -9.18 -13.60 0.16
CA VAL A 200 -8.04 -13.74 1.08
C VAL A 200 -8.40 -13.04 2.39
N GLU A 201 -8.38 -13.79 3.49
CA GLU A 201 -8.45 -13.25 4.84
C GLU A 201 -7.06 -13.35 5.48
N ILE A 202 -6.57 -12.25 6.08
CA ILE A 202 -5.24 -12.19 6.71
C ILE A 202 -5.43 -12.09 8.23
N GLN A 203 -5.09 -13.18 8.93
CA GLN A 203 -5.23 -13.34 10.38
C GLN A 203 -3.85 -13.38 11.06
N ASP A 204 -3.73 -12.74 12.21
CA ASP A 204 -2.63 -13.01 13.15
C ASP A 204 -2.95 -14.30 13.94
N ILE A 205 -2.10 -15.32 13.81
CA ILE A 205 -2.17 -16.56 14.59
C ILE A 205 -1.01 -16.68 15.59
N THR A 206 -0.30 -15.58 15.87
CA THR A 206 0.84 -15.52 16.82
C THR A 206 0.43 -16.00 18.22
N LYS A 207 -0.66 -15.50 18.81
CA LYS A 207 -1.07 -15.88 20.17
C LYS A 207 -1.78 -17.25 20.25
N GLN A 208 -2.15 -17.80 19.10
CA GLN A 208 -2.91 -19.05 18.95
C GLN A 208 -2.01 -20.25 18.58
N THR A 209 -0.71 -20.03 18.43
CA THR A 209 0.29 -21.05 18.08
C THR A 209 1.54 -20.93 18.95
N SER A 210 2.39 -21.95 18.94
CA SER A 210 3.78 -21.88 19.39
C SER A 210 4.70 -22.32 18.25
N PHE A 211 5.88 -21.72 18.17
CA PHE A 211 6.84 -21.94 17.08
C PHE A 211 8.24 -22.19 17.63
N PHE A 212 8.76 -23.39 17.42
CA PHE A 212 10.13 -23.78 17.84
C PHE A 212 11.03 -23.94 16.62
N ALA A 213 12.34 -23.75 16.81
CA ALA A 213 13.35 -24.18 15.84
C ALA A 213 14.34 -25.14 16.49
N MET A 214 14.75 -26.17 15.74
CA MET A 214 15.84 -27.08 16.07
C MET A 214 17.01 -26.87 15.11
N VAL A 215 18.21 -26.70 15.65
CA VAL A 215 19.44 -26.41 14.88
C VAL A 215 20.57 -27.32 15.33
N GLY A 216 21.43 -27.74 14.41
CA GLY A 216 22.62 -28.56 14.67
C GLY A 216 22.60 -29.91 13.93
N PRO A 217 23.77 -30.54 13.74
CA PRO A 217 23.90 -31.74 12.90
C PRO A 217 23.07 -32.94 13.40
N ASN A 218 22.89 -33.09 14.72
CA ASN A 218 22.19 -34.24 15.29
C ASN A 218 20.66 -34.08 15.28
N SER A 219 20.14 -32.95 14.79
CA SER A 219 18.69 -32.69 14.68
C SER A 219 17.95 -33.74 13.83
N GLY A 220 18.61 -34.33 12.83
CA GLY A 220 18.06 -35.45 12.07
C GLY A 220 17.79 -36.70 12.92
N GLN A 221 18.68 -37.01 13.87
CA GLN A 221 18.49 -38.16 14.76
C GLN A 221 17.36 -37.93 15.77
N VAL A 222 17.22 -36.70 16.28
CA VAL A 222 16.07 -36.31 17.13
C VAL A 222 14.76 -36.49 16.36
N MET A 223 14.71 -36.07 15.10
CA MET A 223 13.55 -36.25 14.23
C MET A 223 13.22 -37.74 14.00
N GLU A 224 14.22 -38.58 13.71
CA GLU A 224 14.00 -40.03 13.60
C GLU A 224 13.44 -40.64 14.90
N ASN A 225 14.04 -40.32 16.05
CA ASN A 225 13.63 -40.86 17.35
C ASN A 225 12.21 -40.43 17.77
N LEU A 226 11.76 -39.25 17.33
CA LEU A 226 10.40 -38.74 17.55
C LEU A 226 9.37 -39.25 16.50
N ASN A 227 9.76 -40.17 15.61
CA ASN A 227 8.95 -40.68 14.48
C ASN A 227 8.60 -39.62 13.41
N LEU A 228 9.47 -38.61 13.26
CA LEU A 228 9.38 -37.51 12.28
C LEU A 228 10.37 -37.67 11.11
N GLY A 229 11.01 -38.84 11.01
CA GLY A 229 12.09 -39.15 10.06
C GLY A 229 11.73 -38.94 8.57
N ASP A 230 10.45 -38.93 8.22
CA ASP A 230 9.95 -38.66 6.86
C ASP A 230 10.46 -37.33 6.27
N LEU A 231 10.84 -36.35 7.10
CA LEU A 231 11.39 -35.06 6.64
C LEU A 231 12.92 -35.03 6.51
N VAL A 232 13.63 -36.02 7.04
CA VAL A 232 15.10 -36.02 7.04
C VAL A 232 15.62 -36.15 5.61
N GLY A 233 16.50 -35.22 5.20
CA GLY A 233 17.05 -35.15 3.84
C GLY A 233 16.06 -34.69 2.75
N LYS A 234 14.87 -34.18 3.09
CA LYS A 234 14.01 -33.49 2.12
C LYS A 234 14.55 -32.09 1.78
N PRO A 235 14.13 -31.47 0.65
CA PRO A 235 14.46 -30.09 0.35
C PRO A 235 13.98 -29.11 1.42
N TYR A 236 14.69 -28.00 1.58
CA TYR A 236 14.29 -26.86 2.41
C TYR A 236 12.83 -26.43 2.13
N GLY A 237 12.10 -26.03 3.18
CA GLY A 237 10.69 -25.63 3.08
C GLY A 237 9.68 -26.77 2.90
N THR A 238 10.14 -28.02 2.70
CA THR A 238 9.26 -29.20 2.75
C THR A 238 8.70 -29.33 4.17
N HIS A 239 7.38 -29.43 4.32
CA HIS A 239 6.71 -29.52 5.61
C HIS A 239 5.55 -30.52 5.60
N GLN A 240 5.26 -31.10 6.76
CA GLN A 240 4.26 -32.16 6.94
C GLN A 240 3.66 -32.13 8.36
N HIS A 241 2.40 -32.56 8.49
CA HIS A 241 1.72 -32.72 9.78
C HIS A 241 2.01 -34.10 10.40
N PHE A 242 2.27 -34.12 11.71
CA PHE A 242 2.54 -35.29 12.53
C PHE A 242 1.79 -35.21 13.88
N ASN A 243 1.84 -36.31 14.64
CA ASN A 243 1.42 -36.32 16.05
C ASN A 243 2.59 -36.80 16.92
N VAL A 244 3.04 -35.96 17.85
CA VAL A 244 4.11 -36.26 18.83
C VAL A 244 3.47 -36.32 20.21
N ASP A 245 3.63 -37.43 20.94
CA ASP A 245 2.97 -37.66 22.25
C ASP A 245 1.45 -37.37 22.26
N LYS A 246 0.79 -37.70 21.14
CA LYS A 246 -0.64 -37.45 20.83
C LYS A 246 -1.01 -35.98 20.58
N GLN A 247 -0.05 -35.06 20.61
CA GLN A 247 -0.25 -33.65 20.26
C GLN A 247 0.00 -33.41 18.76
N PRO A 248 -0.86 -32.64 18.07
CA PRO A 248 -0.67 -32.31 16.66
C PRO A 248 0.46 -31.28 16.48
N VAL A 249 1.35 -31.52 15.52
CA VAL A 249 2.44 -30.61 15.17
C VAL A 249 2.68 -30.59 13.67
N THR A 250 2.94 -29.41 13.12
CA THR A 250 3.47 -29.24 11.76
C THR A 250 4.98 -29.09 11.87
N VAL A 251 5.75 -29.85 11.09
CA VAL A 251 7.21 -29.71 11.05
C VAL A 251 7.65 -29.41 9.63
N GLY A 252 8.62 -28.51 9.47
CA GLY A 252 9.25 -28.15 8.20
C GLY A 252 10.77 -28.25 8.25
N VAL A 253 11.39 -28.49 7.10
CA VAL A 253 12.86 -28.53 6.93
C VAL A 253 13.41 -27.11 6.81
N GLY A 254 14.47 -26.83 7.58
CA GLY A 254 15.08 -25.51 7.73
C GLY A 254 14.43 -24.67 8.83
N ASN A 255 15.00 -23.50 9.07
CA ASN A 255 14.56 -22.51 10.08
C ASN A 255 15.05 -21.09 9.71
N ILE A 256 14.76 -20.10 10.56
CA ILE A 256 14.97 -18.67 10.29
C ILE A 256 16.45 -18.27 10.06
N ILE A 257 17.41 -19.02 10.58
CA ILE A 257 18.85 -18.73 10.46
C ILE A 257 19.57 -19.67 9.48
N SER A 258 19.02 -20.87 9.21
CA SER A 258 19.74 -21.94 8.53
C SER A 258 18.85 -22.80 7.63
N GLU A 259 19.37 -23.13 6.44
CA GLU A 259 18.78 -24.13 5.54
C GLU A 259 18.75 -25.55 6.18
N GLY A 260 19.67 -25.82 7.11
CA GLY A 260 19.73 -27.07 7.88
C GLY A 260 19.11 -26.95 9.28
N GLY A 261 18.48 -28.02 9.74
CA GLY A 261 17.65 -28.06 10.95
C GLY A 261 16.17 -28.17 10.61
N PHE A 262 15.30 -27.89 11.58
CA PHE A 262 13.84 -28.01 11.43
C PHE A 262 13.11 -26.91 12.19
N SER A 263 11.90 -26.56 11.75
CA SER A 263 10.99 -25.66 12.46
C SER A 263 9.66 -26.36 12.74
N LEU A 264 9.08 -26.12 13.92
CA LEU A 264 7.90 -26.81 14.42
C LEU A 264 6.81 -25.80 14.79
N LEU A 265 5.61 -25.96 14.26
CA LEU A 265 4.43 -25.12 14.52
C LEU A 265 3.32 -25.98 15.15
N MET A 266 2.88 -25.58 16.35
CA MET A 266 1.92 -26.32 17.19
C MET A 266 0.95 -25.35 17.90
N SER A 267 -0.02 -25.85 18.67
CA SER A 267 -0.80 -25.02 19.60
C SER A 267 -0.04 -24.80 20.92
N PRO A 268 -0.30 -23.73 21.70
CA PRO A 268 0.40 -23.50 22.96
C PRO A 268 0.19 -24.62 23.98
N ALA A 269 -0.97 -25.29 23.96
CA ALA A 269 -1.25 -26.46 24.80
C ALA A 269 -0.36 -27.69 24.48
N ALA A 270 0.13 -27.80 23.25
CA ALA A 270 1.04 -28.87 22.84
C ALA A 270 2.51 -28.58 23.19
N ALA A 271 2.88 -27.29 23.27
CA ALA A 271 4.27 -26.83 23.40
C ALA A 271 5.04 -27.42 24.60
N PRO A 272 4.50 -27.49 25.84
CA PRO A 272 5.21 -28.11 26.98
C PRO A 272 5.54 -29.59 26.78
N SER A 273 4.67 -30.33 26.09
CA SER A 273 4.87 -31.76 25.84
C SER A 273 5.95 -31.97 24.77
N ILE A 274 5.86 -31.23 23.66
CA ILE A 274 6.81 -31.32 22.54
C ILE A 274 8.20 -30.84 22.95
N TRP A 275 8.30 -29.74 23.71
CA TRP A 275 9.56 -29.25 24.27
C TRP A 275 10.25 -30.33 25.13
N LYS A 276 9.50 -30.94 26.07
CA LYS A 276 10.00 -32.02 26.92
C LYS A 276 10.43 -33.25 26.12
N ALA A 277 9.69 -33.62 25.08
CA ALA A 277 10.03 -34.75 24.20
C ALA A 277 11.34 -34.50 23.42
N ILE A 278 11.57 -33.27 22.96
CA ILE A 278 12.80 -32.85 22.26
C ILE A 278 14.00 -32.85 23.23
N LEU A 279 13.88 -32.26 24.42
CA LEU A 279 14.94 -32.30 25.44
C LEU A 279 15.28 -33.74 25.87
N ALA A 280 14.30 -34.64 25.94
CA ALA A 280 14.52 -36.05 26.26
C ALA A 280 15.35 -36.82 25.19
N GLN A 281 15.53 -36.27 24.00
CA GLN A 281 16.44 -36.80 22.97
C GLN A 281 17.86 -36.20 23.03
N GLY A 282 18.17 -35.43 24.08
CA GLY A 282 19.49 -34.81 24.25
C GLY A 282 19.68 -33.47 23.52
N ALA A 283 18.59 -32.81 23.14
CA ALA A 283 18.65 -31.43 22.66
C ALA A 283 18.90 -30.46 23.83
N ILE A 284 19.72 -29.44 23.59
CA ILE A 284 20.06 -28.41 24.58
C ILE A 284 19.13 -27.19 24.38
N PRO A 285 18.51 -26.64 25.44
CA PRO A 285 17.65 -25.47 25.31
C PRO A 285 18.49 -24.22 25.00
N MET A 286 18.00 -23.36 24.11
CA MET A 286 18.64 -22.09 23.72
C MET A 286 17.69 -20.92 23.95
N GLY A 287 18.17 -19.87 24.60
CA GLY A 287 17.45 -18.60 24.78
C GLY A 287 17.70 -17.59 23.64
N SER A 288 16.89 -16.54 23.59
CA SER A 288 16.96 -15.51 22.54
C SER A 288 18.29 -14.73 22.52
N ASN A 289 19.01 -14.62 23.64
CA ASN A 289 20.35 -14.03 23.68
C ASN A 289 21.34 -14.83 22.83
N ALA A 290 21.45 -16.15 23.05
CA ALA A 290 22.28 -17.04 22.26
C ALA A 290 21.82 -17.14 20.80
N TRP A 291 20.51 -17.09 20.53
CA TRP A 291 19.95 -17.01 19.18
C TRP A 291 20.38 -15.73 18.44
N ASN A 292 20.40 -14.58 19.14
CA ASN A 292 20.87 -13.32 18.58
C ASN A 292 22.40 -13.33 18.31
N LYS A 293 23.20 -13.95 19.19
CA LYS A 293 24.63 -14.24 18.91
C LYS A 293 24.77 -15.06 17.63
N LEU A 294 23.98 -16.14 17.50
CA LEU A 294 24.03 -17.06 16.36
C LEU A 294 23.70 -16.38 15.03
N ARG A 295 22.67 -15.52 14.94
CA ARG A 295 22.35 -14.82 13.67
C ARG A 295 23.51 -13.95 13.18
N ILE A 296 24.25 -13.32 14.10
CA ILE A 296 25.38 -12.43 13.77
C ILE A 296 26.56 -13.29 13.28
N ILE A 297 26.88 -14.38 13.99
CA ILE A 297 27.93 -15.34 13.62
C ILE A 297 27.64 -16.02 12.26
N ARG A 298 26.35 -16.23 11.91
CA ARG A 298 25.91 -16.84 10.64
C ARG A 298 25.58 -15.84 9.54
N GLY A 299 25.71 -14.52 9.76
CA GLY A 299 25.46 -13.52 8.74
C GLY A 299 24.00 -13.27 8.35
N ARG A 300 23.03 -13.67 9.19
CA ARG A 300 21.59 -13.46 8.94
C ARG A 300 21.19 -12.03 9.38
N PRO A 301 20.80 -11.15 8.44
CA PRO A 301 20.37 -9.79 8.76
C PRO A 301 19.00 -9.77 9.45
N ALA A 302 18.76 -8.75 10.29
CA ALA A 302 17.49 -8.54 10.97
C ALA A 302 16.89 -7.14 10.69
N PRO A 303 15.55 -6.97 10.77
CA PRO A 303 14.88 -5.67 10.84
C PRO A 303 15.44 -4.76 11.93
N GLY A 304 15.37 -3.44 11.72
CA GLY A 304 15.92 -2.43 12.62
C GLY A 304 17.46 -2.33 12.64
N MET A 305 18.16 -3.42 12.33
CA MET A 305 19.63 -3.54 12.37
C MET A 305 20.24 -3.47 10.96
N GLU A 306 20.14 -4.55 10.19
CA GLU A 306 20.68 -4.66 8.82
C GLU A 306 19.62 -4.34 7.76
N LEU A 307 18.34 -4.60 8.05
CA LEU A 307 17.22 -4.37 7.16
C LEU A 307 16.53 -3.07 7.56
N ILE A 308 17.06 -1.96 7.03
CA ILE A 308 16.57 -0.60 7.25
C ILE A 308 16.52 0.21 5.93
N ASN A 309 15.78 1.31 5.93
CA ASN A 309 15.55 2.17 4.76
C ASN A 309 16.81 2.77 4.10
N GLU A 310 17.98 2.73 4.76
CA GLU A 310 19.27 3.11 4.15
C GLU A 310 19.69 2.14 3.02
N PHE A 311 19.42 0.85 3.18
CA PHE A 311 19.92 -0.24 2.33
C PHE A 311 18.83 -0.78 1.38
N ASN A 312 19.21 -1.45 0.31
CA ASN A 312 18.25 -2.13 -0.57
C ASN A 312 18.45 -3.65 -0.53
N VAL A 313 17.44 -4.39 -0.96
CA VAL A 313 17.38 -5.86 -0.84
C VAL A 313 18.58 -6.60 -1.45
N LEU A 314 19.22 -6.02 -2.48
CA LEU A 314 20.40 -6.59 -3.14
C LEU A 314 21.71 -6.27 -2.39
N GLU A 315 21.78 -5.11 -1.74
CA GLU A 315 22.88 -4.73 -0.85
C GLU A 315 22.86 -5.59 0.44
N ALA A 316 21.67 -5.95 0.92
CA ALA A 316 21.43 -6.86 2.05
C ALA A 316 21.71 -8.35 1.74
N CYS A 317 22.26 -8.67 0.56
CA CYS A 317 22.62 -10.02 0.09
C CYS A 317 21.44 -10.99 -0.18
N LEU A 318 20.18 -10.53 -0.19
CA LEU A 318 18.98 -11.38 -0.25
C LEU A 318 18.62 -11.84 -1.68
N TRP A 319 19.62 -12.14 -2.52
CA TRP A 319 19.44 -12.45 -3.94
C TRP A 319 18.70 -13.77 -4.20
N SER A 320 18.92 -14.77 -3.35
CA SER A 320 18.29 -16.09 -3.37
C SER A 320 16.76 -16.03 -3.21
N SER A 321 16.28 -15.12 -2.37
CA SER A 321 14.85 -14.92 -2.07
C SER A 321 14.10 -14.07 -3.10
N ILE A 322 14.71 -13.72 -4.24
CA ILE A 322 14.12 -12.85 -5.27
C ILE A 322 14.00 -13.57 -6.62
N SER A 323 12.77 -13.75 -7.10
CA SER A 323 12.53 -14.16 -8.48
C SER A 323 12.50 -12.94 -9.40
N LEU A 324 13.54 -12.77 -10.21
CA LEU A 324 13.62 -11.72 -11.23
C LEU A 324 12.78 -12.02 -12.49
N ASN A 325 12.23 -13.24 -12.58
CA ASN A 325 11.63 -13.83 -13.78
C ASN A 325 10.17 -14.28 -13.59
N LYS A 326 9.54 -13.97 -12.45
CA LYS A 326 8.09 -14.12 -12.22
C LYS A 326 7.31 -12.88 -12.69
N GLY A 327 5.99 -12.91 -12.48
CA GLY A 327 5.07 -11.79 -12.76
C GLY A 327 5.35 -10.52 -11.95
N CYS A 328 4.59 -9.46 -12.26
CA CYS A 328 4.77 -8.14 -11.66
C CYS A 328 4.61 -8.15 -10.13
N TYR A 329 5.67 -7.78 -9.40
CA TYR A 329 5.62 -7.67 -7.94
C TYR A 329 6.16 -6.32 -7.42
N LYS A 330 5.78 -6.00 -6.18
CA LYS A 330 6.14 -4.74 -5.52
C LYS A 330 7.66 -4.50 -5.49
N GLY A 331 8.11 -3.34 -5.95
CA GLY A 331 9.53 -2.96 -5.98
C GLY A 331 10.38 -3.60 -7.09
N GLN A 332 9.84 -4.51 -7.90
CA GLN A 332 10.55 -5.22 -8.97
C GLN A 332 11.24 -4.28 -9.98
N GLU A 333 10.63 -3.14 -10.33
CA GLU A 333 11.25 -2.19 -11.26
C GLU A 333 12.53 -1.60 -10.67
N THR A 334 12.52 -1.21 -9.40
CA THR A 334 13.70 -0.65 -8.71
C THR A 334 14.81 -1.70 -8.60
N ILE A 335 14.49 -2.95 -8.28
CA ILE A 335 15.42 -4.09 -8.29
C ILE A 335 16.01 -4.29 -9.70
N SER A 336 15.16 -4.28 -10.73
CA SER A 336 15.57 -4.47 -12.13
C SER A 336 16.48 -3.35 -12.63
N ARG A 337 16.20 -2.09 -12.25
CA ARG A 337 17.05 -0.92 -12.54
C ARG A 337 18.41 -1.04 -11.84
N LEU A 338 18.46 -1.45 -10.57
CA LEU A 338 19.71 -1.65 -9.82
C LEU A 338 20.61 -2.70 -10.49
N ILE A 339 20.04 -3.80 -10.99
CA ILE A 339 20.77 -4.85 -11.72
C ILE A 339 21.21 -4.35 -13.11
N THR A 340 20.31 -3.71 -13.86
CA THR A 340 20.57 -3.27 -15.24
C THR A 340 21.69 -2.21 -15.33
N TYR A 341 21.78 -1.32 -14.34
CA TYR A 341 22.73 -0.21 -14.32
C TYR A 341 23.94 -0.42 -13.38
N ASP A 342 24.17 -1.65 -12.89
CA ASP A 342 25.22 -1.98 -11.90
C ASP A 342 25.16 -1.09 -10.62
N GLY A 343 23.95 -0.66 -10.24
CA GLY A 343 23.70 0.42 -9.28
C GLY A 343 23.92 0.07 -7.80
N ILE A 344 24.37 -1.14 -7.50
CA ILE A 344 24.63 -1.67 -6.15
C ILE A 344 25.96 -1.09 -5.64
N LYS A 345 25.90 -0.18 -4.66
CA LYS A 345 27.07 0.63 -4.23
C LYS A 345 27.88 -0.03 -3.12
N GLN A 346 27.25 -0.89 -2.35
CA GLN A 346 27.77 -1.52 -1.13
C GLN A 346 27.19 -2.93 -0.98
N ARG A 347 27.66 -3.67 0.02
CA ARG A 347 27.19 -5.01 0.36
C ARG A 347 27.28 -5.21 1.87
N LEU A 348 26.35 -5.94 2.46
CA LEU A 348 26.45 -6.48 3.81
C LEU A 348 27.52 -7.58 3.87
N TRP A 349 28.43 -7.49 4.84
CA TRP A 349 29.49 -8.47 5.08
C TRP A 349 29.50 -8.94 6.53
N GLY A 350 30.03 -10.15 6.76
CA GLY A 350 30.54 -10.56 8.05
C GLY A 350 31.93 -9.99 8.29
N ILE A 351 32.26 -9.72 9.55
CA ILE A 351 33.56 -9.17 9.96
C ILE A 351 34.03 -9.89 11.22
N HIS A 352 35.16 -10.60 11.13
CA HIS A 352 35.87 -11.15 12.29
C HIS A 352 36.74 -10.04 12.89
N LEU A 353 36.43 -9.59 14.11
CA LEU A 353 37.07 -8.45 14.75
C LEU A 353 38.19 -8.90 15.71
N SER A 354 39.16 -8.02 15.95
CA SER A 354 40.26 -8.25 16.89
C SER A 354 39.95 -7.87 18.35
N ALA A 355 38.80 -7.23 18.58
CA ALA A 355 38.32 -6.74 19.87
C ALA A 355 36.81 -6.46 19.78
N ALA A 356 36.17 -6.17 20.92
CA ALA A 356 34.78 -5.70 20.95
C ALA A 356 34.62 -4.35 20.24
N ALA A 357 33.53 -4.16 19.48
CA ALA A 357 33.28 -2.96 18.69
C ALA A 357 31.82 -2.49 18.81
N GLU A 358 31.61 -1.18 18.95
CA GLU A 358 30.27 -0.60 19.06
C GLU A 358 29.51 -0.64 17.72
N PRO A 359 28.26 -1.15 17.68
CA PRO A 359 27.36 -0.96 16.55
C PRO A 359 27.25 0.51 16.13
N GLY A 360 27.21 0.77 14.83
CA GLY A 360 27.28 2.13 14.27
C GLY A 360 28.70 2.65 14.01
N SER A 361 29.74 1.98 14.51
CA SER A 361 31.15 2.34 14.24
C SER A 361 31.45 2.46 12.75
N ILE A 362 32.28 3.44 12.39
CA ILE A 362 32.71 3.66 11.02
C ILE A 362 33.68 2.54 10.60
N ILE A 363 33.51 2.00 9.39
CA ILE A 363 34.47 1.07 8.77
C ILE A 363 35.35 1.86 7.80
N THR A 364 36.67 1.71 7.92
CA THR A 364 37.68 2.35 7.08
C THR A 364 38.66 1.36 6.43
N VAL A 365 39.18 1.75 5.27
CA VAL A 365 40.32 1.12 4.57
C VAL A 365 41.23 2.28 4.15
N ASP A 366 42.53 2.16 4.37
CA ASP A 366 43.53 3.23 4.15
C ASP A 366 43.11 4.59 4.74
N GLY A 367 42.49 4.58 5.93
CA GLY A 367 41.97 5.76 6.63
C GLY A 367 40.73 6.40 5.99
N LYS A 368 40.17 5.86 4.90
CA LYS A 368 38.99 6.39 4.21
C LYS A 368 37.72 5.69 4.67
N LYS A 369 36.63 6.42 4.91
CA LYS A 369 35.32 5.86 5.25
C LYS A 369 34.73 5.03 4.10
N VAL A 370 34.65 3.72 4.31
CA VAL A 370 34.13 2.74 3.32
C VAL A 370 32.85 2.04 3.76
N GLY A 371 32.49 2.11 5.05
CA GLY A 371 31.30 1.43 5.57
C GLY A 371 30.86 1.87 6.97
N LYS A 372 29.96 1.08 7.55
CA LYS A 372 29.40 1.22 8.91
C LYS A 372 29.09 -0.17 9.47
N LEU A 373 29.49 -0.43 10.72
CA LEU A 373 29.11 -1.64 11.47
C LEU A 373 27.63 -1.54 11.88
N THR A 374 26.86 -2.62 11.76
CA THR A 374 25.42 -2.66 12.10
C THR A 374 25.13 -3.56 13.30
N SER A 375 25.79 -4.71 13.42
CA SER A 375 25.69 -5.62 14.57
C SER A 375 27.08 -6.05 15.08
N TYR A 376 27.17 -6.40 16.36
CA TYR A 376 28.38 -6.93 17.02
C TYR A 376 28.00 -8.06 17.99
N THR A 377 28.87 -9.05 18.15
CA THR A 377 28.80 -10.03 19.25
C THR A 377 30.15 -10.68 19.58
N SER A 378 30.26 -11.28 20.76
CA SER A 378 31.39 -12.15 21.13
C SER A 378 31.12 -13.61 20.74
N GLY A 379 32.17 -14.35 20.43
CA GLY A 379 32.12 -15.80 20.19
C GLY A 379 32.16 -16.62 21.49
N ARG A 380 32.47 -17.93 21.34
CA ARG A 380 32.58 -18.89 22.45
C ARG A 380 33.79 -18.61 23.36
N LYS A 381 34.77 -17.86 22.87
CA LYS A 381 35.93 -17.38 23.65
C LYS A 381 35.87 -15.86 23.74
N GLN A 382 36.32 -15.30 24.86
CA GLN A 382 36.44 -13.85 25.06
C GLN A 382 37.35 -13.14 24.03
N SER A 383 38.17 -13.88 23.28
CA SER A 383 39.02 -13.39 22.18
C SER A 383 38.39 -13.54 20.78
N GLU A 384 37.21 -14.16 20.67
CA GLU A 384 36.46 -14.28 19.42
C GLU A 384 35.44 -13.13 19.35
N HIS A 385 35.50 -12.32 18.29
CA HIS A 385 34.62 -11.18 18.08
C HIS A 385 34.09 -11.18 16.66
N PHE A 386 32.79 -10.99 16.50
CA PHE A 386 32.08 -11.02 15.23
C PHE A 386 31.23 -9.76 15.07
N GLY A 387 30.99 -9.36 13.83
CA GLY A 387 30.04 -8.29 13.53
C GLY A 387 29.55 -8.34 12.10
N LEU A 388 28.47 -7.60 11.85
CA LEU A 388 27.91 -7.36 10.52
C LEU A 388 28.10 -5.89 10.17
N GLY A 389 28.31 -5.60 8.89
CA GLY A 389 28.42 -4.21 8.43
C GLY A 389 28.33 -4.06 6.93
N TYR A 390 27.85 -2.90 6.48
CA TYR A 390 27.80 -2.56 5.07
C TYR A 390 29.10 -1.89 4.62
N ILE A 391 29.72 -2.42 3.56
CA ILE A 391 30.98 -1.91 2.99
C ILE A 391 30.80 -1.66 1.49
N LYS A 392 31.34 -0.54 0.99
CA LYS A 392 31.31 -0.17 -0.44
C LYS A 392 31.91 -1.28 -1.32
N ARG A 393 31.21 -1.63 -2.41
CA ARG A 393 31.47 -2.79 -3.28
C ARG A 393 32.82 -2.80 -4.01
N ARG A 394 33.58 -1.70 -3.94
CA ARG A 394 34.91 -1.52 -4.56
C ARG A 394 36.00 -1.22 -3.52
N ALA A 395 35.73 -1.44 -2.24
CA ALA A 395 36.61 -1.04 -1.13
C ALA A 395 37.13 -2.19 -0.27
N ALA A 396 36.46 -3.34 -0.27
CA ALA A 396 36.92 -4.57 0.37
C ALA A 396 36.29 -5.80 -0.31
N SER A 397 36.96 -6.93 -0.14
CA SER A 397 36.66 -8.28 -0.64
C SER A 397 36.63 -9.25 0.56
N GLU A 398 36.24 -10.50 0.33
CA GLU A 398 36.53 -11.57 1.29
C GLU A 398 38.04 -11.66 1.55
N GLY A 399 38.43 -11.79 2.82
CA GLY A 399 39.82 -11.86 3.28
C GLY A 399 40.51 -10.50 3.49
N ASP A 400 39.94 -9.39 3.01
CA ASP A 400 40.54 -8.07 3.18
C ASP A 400 40.47 -7.58 4.65
N THR A 401 41.50 -6.83 5.06
CA THR A 401 41.54 -6.20 6.39
C THR A 401 40.91 -4.81 6.35
N VAL A 402 40.02 -4.53 7.29
CA VAL A 402 39.40 -3.22 7.55
C VAL A 402 39.76 -2.73 8.96
N ILE A 403 39.62 -1.43 9.21
CA ILE A 403 39.64 -0.85 10.56
C ILE A 403 38.23 -0.42 10.93
N VAL A 404 37.76 -0.78 12.12
CA VAL A 404 36.45 -0.44 12.67
C VAL A 404 36.64 0.48 13.87
N GLY A 405 35.92 1.60 13.90
CA GLY A 405 36.23 2.69 14.83
C GLY A 405 37.63 3.24 14.57
N ASP A 406 38.38 3.53 15.63
CA ASP A 406 39.70 4.16 15.53
C ASP A 406 40.86 3.17 15.30
N ASN A 407 40.76 1.94 15.80
CA ASN A 407 41.91 1.01 15.83
C ASN A 407 41.58 -0.50 15.75
N ILE A 408 40.31 -0.92 15.78
CA ILE A 408 39.95 -2.35 15.84
C ILE A 408 40.14 -2.95 14.44
N LYS A 409 40.93 -4.03 14.32
CA LYS A 409 41.11 -4.72 13.04
C LYS A 409 39.95 -5.66 12.80
N GLY A 410 39.36 -5.59 11.61
CA GLY A 410 38.38 -6.55 11.11
C GLY A 410 38.92 -7.30 9.90
N THR A 411 38.65 -8.60 9.79
CA THR A 411 38.82 -9.38 8.57
C THR A 411 37.45 -9.60 7.95
N VAL A 412 37.26 -9.18 6.70
CA VAL A 412 35.98 -9.32 5.99
C VAL A 412 35.78 -10.78 5.55
N VAL A 413 34.60 -11.33 5.78
CA VAL A 413 34.25 -12.72 5.44
C VAL A 413 32.93 -12.82 4.69
N GLU A 414 32.83 -13.76 3.75
CA GLU A 414 31.57 -14.08 3.07
C GLU A 414 30.76 -15.09 3.92
N HIS A 415 29.56 -14.70 4.34
CA HIS A 415 28.65 -15.59 5.07
C HIS A 415 27.59 -16.16 4.12
N ASN A 416 27.75 -17.44 3.78
CA ASN A 416 26.85 -18.20 2.92
C ASN A 416 25.61 -18.69 3.70
N TRP A 417 24.77 -17.78 4.20
CA TRP A 417 23.50 -18.20 4.84
C TRP A 417 22.51 -18.78 3.82
N SER A 418 22.59 -18.35 2.56
CA SER A 418 22.00 -19.03 1.40
C SER A 418 22.94 -18.95 0.20
N MET A 419 23.02 -20.00 -0.61
CA MET A 419 24.00 -20.08 -1.71
C MET A 419 23.36 -20.47 -3.06
N ALA A 420 23.22 -19.48 -3.94
CA ALA A 420 22.98 -19.67 -5.37
C ALA A 420 23.99 -18.81 -6.16
N PRO A 421 24.56 -19.30 -7.29
CA PRO A 421 25.78 -18.73 -7.85
C PRO A 421 25.55 -17.36 -8.54
N VAL A 422 26.20 -16.32 -8.02
CA VAL A 422 26.19 -14.98 -8.61
C VAL A 422 26.93 -14.96 -9.95
N TYR A 423 26.28 -14.39 -10.96
CA TYR A 423 26.78 -14.29 -12.33
C TYR A 423 28.01 -13.37 -12.43
N ARG A 424 29.23 -13.92 -12.43
CA ARG A 424 30.43 -13.15 -12.80
C ARG A 424 30.41 -12.83 -14.30
N LYS A 425 30.29 -11.55 -14.65
CA LYS A 425 30.74 -11.00 -15.94
C LYS A 425 31.80 -9.93 -15.68
N ASN A 426 32.87 -9.98 -16.48
CA ASN A 426 34.11 -9.29 -16.17
C ASN A 426 34.01 -7.76 -16.31
N SER A 427 34.74 -7.06 -15.45
CA SER A 427 35.06 -5.66 -15.62
C SER A 427 36.11 -5.48 -16.72
N SER A 428 35.86 -4.57 -17.66
CA SER A 428 36.88 -3.75 -18.32
C SER A 428 36.20 -2.65 -19.15
N PHE A 429 36.33 -1.39 -18.73
CA PHE A 429 36.97 -0.32 -19.51
C PHE A 429 36.94 1.02 -18.73
N ALA A 430 37.96 1.85 -18.98
CA ALA A 430 38.04 3.30 -18.67
C ALA A 430 37.77 3.79 -17.21
N SER A 431 38.87 4.01 -16.48
CA SER A 431 39.02 5.18 -15.57
C SER A 431 39.51 6.41 -16.38
N PHE A 432 39.90 7.52 -15.72
CA PHE A 432 40.32 8.86 -16.24
C PHE A 432 39.14 9.87 -16.39
N LEU A 433 39.18 11.16 -15.95
CA LEU A 433 40.23 12.06 -15.36
C LEU A 433 39.59 13.10 -14.37
N PHE A 434 40.39 13.61 -13.41
CA PHE A 434 40.35 14.91 -12.65
C PHE A 434 39.04 15.44 -11.99
N LEU A 435 38.95 16.06 -10.80
CA LEU A 435 39.86 16.61 -9.74
C LEU A 435 40.13 18.15 -9.76
N GLY A 436 39.57 18.88 -8.77
CA GLY A 436 39.81 20.30 -8.39
C GLY A 436 38.60 20.92 -7.65
N CYS A 437 38.66 21.30 -6.36
CA CYS A 437 38.95 22.64 -5.79
C CYS A 437 37.79 23.68 -5.90
N CYS A 438 37.44 24.58 -4.96
CA CYS A 438 37.82 24.87 -3.54
C CYS A 438 36.79 25.88 -2.90
N LEU A 439 36.25 25.66 -1.69
CA LEU A 439 36.55 26.33 -0.38
C LEU A 439 35.69 27.55 0.09
N PHE A 440 35.54 27.66 1.43
CA PHE A 440 34.96 28.76 2.27
C PHE A 440 33.42 28.98 2.22
N PHE A 441 32.71 29.47 3.25
CA PHE A 441 33.08 30.25 4.46
C PHE A 441 32.41 29.76 5.79
N GLN A 442 32.65 30.46 6.91
CA GLN A 442 32.13 30.26 8.29
C GLN A 442 31.84 31.65 8.94
N ALA A 443 31.18 31.86 10.10
CA ALA A 443 30.65 31.01 11.19
C ALA A 443 29.23 31.52 11.61
N SER A 444 28.71 31.67 12.85
CA SER A 444 29.15 31.51 14.27
C SER A 444 27.94 31.51 15.26
N ASN A 445 28.16 31.07 16.50
CA ASN A 445 27.27 31.17 17.70
C ASN A 445 27.73 32.36 18.61
N PRO A 446 27.26 32.66 19.88
CA PRO A 446 26.50 31.84 20.87
C PRO A 446 25.47 32.55 21.84
N SER A 447 24.84 31.76 22.75
CA SER A 447 24.44 32.07 24.17
C SER A 447 23.34 33.12 24.52
N SER A 448 22.63 33.13 25.67
CA SER A 448 22.26 32.11 26.70
C SER A 448 21.36 32.68 27.84
N ALA A 449 20.75 31.80 28.67
CA ALA A 449 20.33 31.99 30.09
C ALA A 449 18.87 32.37 30.48
N THR A 450 18.49 31.96 31.70
CA THR A 450 17.18 32.04 32.40
C THR A 450 17.36 32.53 33.85
N PRO A 451 16.31 33.02 34.57
CA PRO A 451 15.74 32.22 35.67
C PRO A 451 14.22 32.45 35.97
N SER A 452 13.70 31.79 37.01
CA SER A 452 12.30 31.68 37.50
C SER A 452 12.14 32.27 38.95
N PRO A 453 11.08 32.01 39.79
CA PRO A 453 9.76 31.35 39.62
C PRO A 453 8.53 32.02 40.34
N SER A 454 7.32 31.45 40.14
CA SER A 454 6.14 31.44 41.06
C SER A 454 5.35 32.75 41.32
N PRO A 455 4.11 32.74 41.87
CA PRO A 455 3.28 31.61 42.35
C PRO A 455 1.90 31.44 41.67
N SER A 456 1.17 30.38 42.04
CA SER A 456 -0.20 30.07 41.59
C SER A 456 -1.31 30.60 42.53
N PRO A 457 -2.56 30.76 42.03
CA PRO A 457 -3.75 30.94 42.85
C PRO A 457 -4.74 29.76 42.76
N THR A 458 -5.24 29.31 43.90
CA THR A 458 -6.29 28.27 44.01
C THR A 458 -7.64 28.77 43.50
N ILE A 459 -8.41 27.91 42.83
CA ILE A 459 -9.82 28.18 42.48
C ILE A 459 -10.74 27.23 43.26
N SER A 460 -11.76 27.80 43.92
CA SER A 460 -12.84 27.08 44.61
C SER A 460 -14.12 27.05 43.76
N PRO A 461 -14.92 25.96 43.80
CA PRO A 461 -16.05 25.80 42.91
C PRO A 461 -17.24 26.67 43.33
N THR A 462 -17.69 27.54 42.43
CA THR A 462 -18.95 28.29 42.56
C THR A 462 -20.02 27.70 41.65
N ASN A 463 -21.16 27.33 42.22
CA ASN A 463 -22.26 26.67 41.49
C ASN A 463 -23.07 27.67 40.64
N ASN A 464 -22.52 28.09 39.49
CA ASN A 464 -23.29 28.73 38.43
C ASN A 464 -23.77 27.67 37.42
N SER A 465 -25.09 27.49 37.31
CA SER A 465 -25.71 26.52 36.41
C SER A 465 -25.91 27.01 34.96
N THR A 466 -25.56 28.26 34.66
CA THR A 466 -25.59 28.83 33.32
C THR A 466 -24.38 28.42 32.48
N CYS A 467 -24.58 28.16 31.19
CA CYS A 467 -23.49 27.93 30.25
C CYS A 467 -22.49 29.11 30.24
N PRO A 468 -21.17 28.87 30.42
CA PRO A 468 -20.18 29.94 30.46
C PRO A 468 -19.82 30.52 29.08
N VAL A 469 -20.14 29.82 27.98
CA VAL A 469 -19.72 30.18 26.62
C VAL A 469 -20.92 30.63 25.77
N PRO A 470 -20.81 31.75 25.00
CA PRO A 470 -21.86 32.18 24.10
C PRO A 470 -21.96 31.26 22.86
N MET A 471 -23.19 30.92 22.46
CA MET A 471 -23.47 30.02 21.33
C MET A 471 -23.79 30.75 20.02
N ASN A 472 -23.39 32.03 19.90
CA ASN A 472 -23.60 32.87 18.71
C ASN A 472 -22.82 32.37 17.49
N TYR A 473 -21.67 31.72 17.69
CA TYR A 473 -20.83 31.17 16.62
C TYR A 473 -21.61 30.21 15.69
N VAL A 474 -22.63 29.52 16.23
CA VAL A 474 -23.53 28.63 15.47
C VAL A 474 -24.20 29.35 14.30
N GLN A 475 -24.46 30.66 14.43
CA GLN A 475 -25.08 31.51 13.40
C GLN A 475 -24.06 32.27 12.53
N THR A 476 -22.88 32.62 13.07
CA THR A 476 -21.87 33.44 12.37
C THR A 476 -20.90 32.59 11.54
N VAL A 477 -20.60 31.37 11.99
CA VAL A 477 -19.75 30.43 11.25
C VAL A 477 -20.52 29.92 10.02
N PRO A 478 -19.96 29.98 8.80
CA PRO A 478 -20.66 29.56 7.59
C PRO A 478 -20.57 28.04 7.40
N TRP A 479 -21.05 27.24 8.34
CA TRP A 479 -20.99 25.76 8.27
C TRP A 479 -22.08 25.16 7.37
N ASN A 480 -21.84 23.96 6.84
CA ASN A 480 -22.77 23.28 5.95
C ASN A 480 -23.89 22.57 6.74
N ILE A 481 -25.08 23.18 6.75
CA ILE A 481 -26.26 22.67 7.47
C ILE A 481 -26.99 21.50 6.78
N SER A 482 -26.66 21.17 5.52
CA SER A 482 -27.46 20.25 4.69
C SER A 482 -27.60 18.84 5.27
N SER A 483 -26.56 18.32 5.95
CA SER A 483 -26.60 17.01 6.62
C SER A 483 -27.66 16.92 7.73
N CYS A 484 -28.05 18.07 8.31
CA CYS A 484 -28.98 18.14 9.44
C CYS A 484 -30.41 18.57 9.06
N GLN A 485 -30.64 19.07 7.84
CA GLN A 485 -31.95 19.57 7.41
C GLN A 485 -33.03 18.47 7.34
N ASN A 486 -32.66 17.28 6.88
CA ASN A 486 -33.55 16.12 6.74
C ASN A 486 -33.28 15.02 7.79
N PHE A 487 -32.80 15.40 8.98
CA PHE A 487 -32.43 14.44 10.02
C PHE A 487 -33.64 13.61 10.50
N GLN A 488 -33.54 12.28 10.40
CA GLN A 488 -34.48 11.35 11.02
C GLN A 488 -33.76 10.57 12.13
N PRO A 489 -34.33 10.47 13.34
CA PRO A 489 -33.72 9.72 14.43
C PRO A 489 -33.77 8.20 14.15
N LEU A 490 -32.63 7.53 14.29
CA LEU A 490 -32.49 6.08 14.13
C LEU A 490 -33.32 5.33 15.17
N SER A 491 -34.25 4.48 14.71
CA SER A 491 -35.14 3.71 15.59
C SER A 491 -34.44 2.49 16.21
N THR A 492 -33.97 2.67 17.45
CA THR A 492 -33.72 1.61 18.46
C THR A 492 -32.78 0.44 18.11
N GLN A 493 -31.57 0.55 18.67
CA GLN A 493 -30.64 -0.51 19.10
C GLN A 493 -29.72 -1.19 18.07
N ASN A 494 -28.48 -1.40 18.51
CA ASN A 494 -27.41 -2.23 17.94
C ASN A 494 -26.81 -1.83 16.57
N GLN A 495 -26.62 -0.54 16.31
CA GLN A 495 -25.63 -0.05 15.32
C GLN A 495 -24.84 1.14 15.87
N THR A 496 -23.51 1.11 15.72
CA THR A 496 -22.56 2.14 16.22
C THR A 496 -22.17 3.19 15.16
N SER A 497 -22.92 3.28 14.07
CA SER A 497 -22.76 4.33 13.05
C SER A 497 -23.41 5.64 13.51
N THR A 498 -22.61 6.55 14.07
CA THR A 498 -23.05 7.92 14.36
C THR A 498 -23.39 8.65 13.06
N SER A 499 -24.52 9.39 13.04
CA SER A 499 -24.95 10.07 11.82
C SER A 499 -24.00 11.22 11.42
N SER A 500 -23.91 11.51 10.13
CA SER A 500 -23.13 12.64 9.61
C SER A 500 -23.57 13.98 10.21
N CYS A 501 -24.87 14.18 10.48
CA CYS A 501 -25.34 15.35 11.22
C CYS A 501 -24.76 15.40 12.65
N CYS A 502 -24.82 14.30 13.41
CA CYS A 502 -24.31 14.28 14.78
C CYS A 502 -22.80 14.54 14.84
N GLN A 503 -22.03 14.04 13.87
CA GLN A 503 -20.61 14.37 13.72
C GLN A 503 -20.39 15.85 13.38
N THR A 504 -21.12 16.41 12.41
CA THR A 504 -21.06 17.86 12.09
C THR A 504 -21.38 18.73 13.31
N LEU A 505 -22.40 18.35 14.10
CA LEU A 505 -22.77 19.05 15.32
C LEU A 505 -21.73 18.89 16.44
N LEU A 506 -21.00 17.78 16.51
CA LEU A 506 -19.95 17.55 17.51
C LEU A 506 -18.73 18.44 17.21
N SER A 507 -18.28 18.48 15.96
CA SER A 507 -17.27 19.44 15.48
C SER A 507 -17.67 20.89 15.77
N LEU A 508 -18.94 21.24 15.53
CA LEU A 508 -19.47 22.57 15.79
C LEU A 508 -19.50 22.88 17.29
N PHE A 509 -19.97 21.96 18.15
CA PHE A 509 -19.96 22.15 19.61
C PHE A 509 -18.53 22.18 20.19
N GLY A 510 -17.56 21.56 19.51
CA GLY A 510 -16.14 21.65 19.81
C GLY A 510 -15.60 23.10 19.82
N VAL A 511 -16.21 24.02 19.06
CA VAL A 511 -15.89 25.46 19.13
C VAL A 511 -16.16 26.01 20.53
N ALA A 512 -17.28 25.64 21.16
CA ALA A 512 -17.62 26.08 22.50
C ALA A 512 -16.70 25.46 23.57
N LEU A 513 -16.31 24.20 23.42
CA LEU A 513 -15.36 23.56 24.33
C LEU A 513 -13.95 24.16 24.20
N ALA A 514 -13.52 24.51 22.99
CA ALA A 514 -12.23 25.17 22.75
C ALA A 514 -12.22 26.60 23.32
N GLN A 515 -13.35 27.33 23.24
CA GLN A 515 -13.49 28.63 23.90
C GLN A 515 -13.55 28.50 25.42
N ASN A 516 -14.20 27.47 25.96
CA ASN A 516 -14.21 27.17 27.40
C ASN A 516 -12.80 26.86 27.93
N LEU A 517 -11.98 26.13 27.16
CA LEU A 517 -10.58 25.90 27.47
C LEU A 517 -9.77 27.21 27.43
N LYS A 518 -10.03 28.09 26.45
CA LYS A 518 -9.36 29.38 26.31
C LYS A 518 -9.67 30.37 27.44
N GLU A 519 -10.93 30.44 27.89
CA GLU A 519 -11.41 31.42 28.86
C GLU A 519 -11.39 30.91 30.31
N ASN A 520 -11.80 29.65 30.52
CA ASN A 520 -11.97 29.05 31.86
C ASN A 520 -10.90 27.99 32.18
N SER A 521 -9.95 27.70 31.26
CA SER A 521 -8.89 26.69 31.43
C SER A 521 -9.38 25.24 31.65
N LEU A 522 -10.61 24.91 31.25
CA LEU A 522 -11.21 23.57 31.41
C LEU A 522 -11.49 22.89 30.06
N PHE A 523 -11.08 21.62 29.90
CA PHE A 523 -11.30 20.82 28.68
C PHE A 523 -12.75 20.33 28.54
N GLN A 524 -13.47 20.17 29.66
CA GLN A 524 -14.87 19.75 29.74
C GLN A 524 -15.67 20.67 30.67
N LEU A 525 -17.00 20.55 30.67
CA LEU A 525 -17.89 21.38 31.46
C LEU A 525 -17.93 20.92 32.93
N PRO A 526 -18.02 21.84 33.91
CA PRO A 526 -17.75 21.52 35.31
C PRO A 526 -18.81 20.65 36.00
N ASN A 527 -20.03 20.57 35.47
CA ASN A 527 -21.12 19.78 36.04
C ASN A 527 -22.25 19.55 35.01
N LEU A 528 -23.11 18.57 35.29
CA LEU A 528 -24.25 18.20 34.45
C LEU A 528 -25.28 19.34 34.24
N PRO A 529 -25.69 20.13 35.25
CA PRO A 529 -26.49 21.34 35.03
C PRO A 529 -25.90 22.33 34.02
N THR A 530 -24.61 22.64 34.09
CA THR A 530 -23.93 23.51 33.12
C THR A 530 -23.93 22.89 31.71
N SER A 531 -23.71 21.58 31.59
CA SER A 531 -23.83 20.86 30.29
C SER A 531 -25.22 20.97 29.69
N ILE A 532 -26.27 20.72 30.49
CA ILE A 532 -27.67 20.86 30.07
C ILE A 532 -27.97 22.30 29.62
N SER A 533 -27.49 23.32 30.35
CA SER A 533 -27.64 24.73 29.93
C SER A 533 -26.95 25.02 28.60
N CYS A 534 -25.72 24.54 28.39
CA CYS A 534 -25.01 24.73 27.13
C CYS A 534 -25.70 24.05 25.95
N LEU A 535 -26.18 22.82 26.14
CA LEU A 535 -26.88 22.07 25.10
C LEU A 535 -28.26 22.69 24.76
N GLN A 536 -28.96 23.27 25.74
CA GLN A 536 -30.17 24.06 25.50
C GLN A 536 -29.87 25.34 24.70
N HIS A 537 -28.81 26.07 25.05
CA HIS A 537 -28.39 27.25 24.28
C HIS A 537 -27.96 26.89 22.85
N PHE A 538 -27.30 25.75 22.67
CA PHE A 538 -26.90 25.23 21.36
C PHE A 538 -28.12 24.85 20.51
N GLN A 539 -29.07 24.06 21.04
CA GLN A 539 -30.31 23.72 20.33
C GLN A 539 -31.14 24.96 19.98
N SER A 540 -31.19 25.98 20.84
CA SER A 540 -31.87 27.25 20.55
C SER A 540 -31.28 27.93 19.30
N ASN A 541 -29.94 28.00 19.20
CA ASN A 541 -29.26 28.57 18.05
C ASN A 541 -29.42 27.70 16.78
N LEU A 542 -29.37 26.38 16.87
CA LEU A 542 -29.68 25.49 15.73
C LEU A 542 -31.11 25.69 15.22
N THR A 543 -32.08 25.84 16.13
CA THR A 543 -33.49 26.07 15.78
C THR A 543 -33.67 27.41 15.06
N SER A 544 -32.86 28.43 15.38
CA SER A 544 -32.86 29.72 14.67
C SER A 544 -32.44 29.61 13.19
N LEU A 545 -31.67 28.57 12.83
CA LEU A 545 -31.30 28.23 11.45
C LEU A 545 -32.34 27.37 10.73
N SER A 546 -33.56 27.25 11.28
CA SER A 546 -34.65 26.38 10.79
C SER A 546 -34.32 24.88 10.75
N LEU A 547 -33.40 24.43 11.63
CA LEU A 547 -33.09 23.01 11.82
C LEU A 547 -34.04 22.34 12.84
N PRO A 548 -34.20 20.99 12.83
CA PRO A 548 -35.07 20.30 13.77
C PRO A 548 -34.78 20.58 15.25
N ASN A 549 -35.85 20.71 16.04
CA ASN A 549 -35.78 21.08 17.47
C ASN A 549 -35.30 19.94 18.39
N ASN A 550 -35.10 18.74 17.85
CA ASN A 550 -34.68 17.53 18.56
C ASN A 550 -33.27 17.05 18.20
N LEU A 551 -32.49 17.80 17.41
CA LEU A 551 -31.15 17.39 16.98
C LEU A 551 -30.24 17.07 18.17
N VAL A 552 -30.15 17.98 19.14
CA VAL A 552 -29.27 17.85 20.30
C VAL A 552 -29.66 16.66 21.17
N SER A 553 -30.95 16.47 21.44
CA SER A 553 -31.45 15.32 22.22
C SER A 553 -31.43 13.99 21.46
N SER A 554 -31.22 14.01 20.14
CA SER A 554 -31.04 12.80 19.31
C SER A 554 -29.57 12.45 19.07
N CYS A 555 -28.65 13.41 19.22
CA CYS A 555 -27.22 13.24 18.97
C CYS A 555 -26.37 13.15 20.25
N PHE A 556 -26.79 13.76 21.38
CA PHE A 556 -25.93 13.92 22.55
C PHE A 556 -26.58 13.52 23.87
N ASP A 557 -25.88 12.68 24.65
CA ASP A 557 -26.06 12.61 26.11
C ASP A 557 -25.34 13.81 26.76
N PRO A 558 -26.01 14.62 27.60
CA PRO A 558 -25.38 15.70 28.35
C PRO A 558 -24.24 15.26 29.28
N GLN A 559 -24.15 14.00 29.69
CA GLN A 559 -23.07 13.50 30.55
C GLN A 559 -21.70 13.46 29.84
N GLN A 560 -21.66 13.26 28.52
CA GLN A 560 -20.40 13.09 27.77
C GLN A 560 -19.48 14.33 27.78
N PHE A 561 -20.04 15.51 28.08
CA PHE A 561 -19.33 16.78 28.11
C PHE A 561 -18.97 17.26 29.52
N VAL A 562 -19.23 16.46 30.55
CA VAL A 562 -18.97 16.79 31.96
C VAL A 562 -17.62 16.20 32.38
N ILE A 563 -16.85 16.94 33.18
CA ILE A 563 -15.61 16.43 33.79
C ILE A 563 -15.89 15.14 34.57
N THR A 564 -15.24 14.03 34.18
CA THR A 564 -15.27 12.76 34.90
C THR A 564 -13.86 12.32 35.32
N PRO A 565 -13.70 11.41 36.31
CA PRO A 565 -12.38 10.87 36.67
C PRO A 565 -11.82 9.86 35.66
N ASN A 566 -12.57 9.52 34.61
CA ASN A 566 -12.23 8.50 33.62
C ASN A 566 -12.17 9.12 32.21
N ILE A 567 -11.10 9.90 31.99
CA ILE A 567 -10.81 10.68 30.77
C ILE A 567 -9.29 10.69 30.53
N CYS A 568 -8.89 10.98 29.28
CA CYS A 568 -7.48 10.96 28.85
C CYS A 568 -6.49 11.61 29.83
N ALA A 569 -5.52 10.84 30.29
CA ALA A 569 -4.43 11.18 31.21
C ALA A 569 -4.90 11.81 32.56
N ARG A 570 -6.20 11.72 32.85
CA ARG A 570 -6.94 12.45 33.89
C ARG A 570 -6.82 13.98 33.79
N ILE A 571 -6.64 14.52 32.58
CA ILE A 571 -6.54 15.97 32.33
C ILE A 571 -7.95 16.58 32.38
N GLN A 572 -8.19 17.46 33.34
CA GLN A 572 -9.43 18.23 33.47
C GLN A 572 -9.22 19.69 33.04
N ASN A 573 -8.03 20.22 33.32
CA ASN A 573 -7.69 21.63 33.16
C ASN A 573 -6.30 21.87 32.55
N MET A 574 -5.97 23.14 32.28
CA MET A 574 -4.71 23.54 31.65
C MET A 574 -3.46 23.35 32.54
N GLU A 575 -3.59 23.33 33.87
CA GLU A 575 -2.50 22.97 34.79
C GLU A 575 -2.19 21.47 34.70
N ASP A 576 -3.21 20.60 34.62
CA ASP A 576 -3.02 19.16 34.39
C ASP A 576 -2.31 18.90 33.05
N TRP A 577 -2.72 19.60 31.98
CA TRP A 577 -2.11 19.49 30.65
C TRP A 577 -0.60 19.78 30.71
N LEU A 578 -0.20 20.90 31.33
CA LEU A 578 1.19 21.28 31.52
C LEU A 578 1.94 20.30 32.45
N ALA A 579 1.29 19.78 33.49
CA ALA A 579 1.87 18.79 34.40
C ALA A 579 2.10 17.42 33.74
N ARG A 580 1.28 17.03 32.76
CA ARG A 580 1.44 15.78 31.98
C ARG A 580 2.44 15.91 30.83
N LEU A 581 2.34 16.98 30.05
CA LEU A 581 3.09 17.11 28.79
C LEU A 581 4.37 17.95 28.91
N GLY A 582 4.48 18.81 29.92
CA GLY A 582 5.42 19.93 29.93
C GLY A 582 4.97 21.05 28.99
N SER A 583 5.86 22.00 28.74
CA SER A 583 5.63 23.03 27.71
C SER A 583 5.59 22.40 26.31
N THR A 584 4.70 22.87 25.44
CA THR A 584 4.46 22.33 24.09
C THR A 584 4.93 23.25 22.94
N PRO A 585 6.10 23.94 23.02
CA PRO A 585 6.43 25.08 22.15
C PRO A 585 6.51 24.74 20.66
N GLN A 586 6.67 23.46 20.28
CA GLN A 586 6.61 23.01 18.90
C GLN A 586 5.17 23.06 18.35
N LEU A 587 4.21 22.49 19.08
CA LEU A 587 2.78 22.59 18.76
C LEU A 587 2.31 24.05 18.80
N ASP A 588 2.72 24.78 19.83
CA ASP A 588 2.37 26.20 20.02
C ASP A 588 2.90 27.05 18.86
N THR A 589 4.09 26.73 18.32
CA THR A 589 4.66 27.44 17.15
C THR A 589 3.97 27.05 15.85
N ALA A 590 3.69 25.77 15.64
CA ALA A 590 3.09 25.26 14.40
C ALA A 590 1.60 25.63 14.25
N CYS A 591 0.83 25.65 15.35
CA CYS A 591 -0.59 25.97 15.32
C CYS A 591 -0.93 27.45 15.45
N LYS A 592 0.03 28.30 15.82
CA LYS A 592 -0.16 29.75 16.00
C LYS A 592 -0.55 30.54 14.73
N PRO A 593 -0.05 30.23 13.53
CA PRO A 593 -0.38 30.96 12.29
C PRO A 593 -1.84 30.77 11.81
N ASP A 594 -2.18 31.35 10.67
CA ASP A 594 -3.51 31.17 10.06
C ASP A 594 -3.58 29.80 9.37
N LEU A 595 -4.34 28.87 9.95
CA LEU A 595 -4.48 27.49 9.47
C LEU A 595 -5.39 27.36 8.24
N SER A 596 -5.79 28.47 7.62
CA SER A 596 -6.37 28.45 6.27
C SER A 596 -5.32 28.20 5.17
N ASP A 597 -4.03 28.41 5.47
CA ASP A 597 -2.96 27.87 4.62
C ASP A 597 -2.78 26.35 4.80
N ARG A 598 -2.63 25.63 3.69
CA ARG A 598 -2.59 24.17 3.66
C ARG A 598 -1.30 23.57 4.21
N ASN A 599 -0.20 24.32 4.23
CA ASN A 599 1.07 23.86 4.80
C ASN A 599 1.10 24.14 6.31
N GLN A 600 0.70 25.34 6.74
CA GLN A 600 0.53 25.67 8.17
C GLN A 600 -0.46 24.71 8.86
N CYS A 601 -1.59 24.41 8.21
CA CYS A 601 -2.53 23.39 8.68
C CYS A 601 -1.85 22.02 8.86
N ARG A 602 -1.03 21.57 7.89
CA ARG A 602 -0.34 20.28 7.96
C ARG A 602 0.70 20.24 9.07
N GLU A 603 1.46 21.32 9.26
CA GLU A 603 2.48 21.41 10.31
C GLU A 603 1.82 21.41 11.70
N CYS A 604 0.74 22.18 11.89
CA CYS A 604 -0.05 22.16 13.13
C CYS A 604 -0.58 20.75 13.46
N VAL A 605 -1.25 20.08 12.52
CA VAL A 605 -1.79 18.72 12.73
C VAL A 605 -0.67 17.71 12.98
N ALA A 606 0.46 17.79 12.26
CA ALA A 606 1.57 16.85 12.43
C ALA A 606 2.32 17.00 13.77
N GLU A 607 2.34 18.19 14.39
CA GLU A 607 2.77 18.33 15.79
C GLU A 607 1.66 17.87 16.77
N GLY A 608 0.39 18.06 16.40
CA GLY A 608 -0.77 17.57 17.14
C GLY A 608 -0.78 16.05 17.32
N ASP A 609 -0.59 15.30 16.24
CA ASP A 609 -0.53 13.83 16.23
C ASP A 609 0.52 13.30 17.24
N LYS A 610 1.67 13.97 17.37
CA LYS A 610 2.73 13.60 18.33
C LYS A 610 2.29 13.85 19.78
N VAL A 611 1.55 14.92 20.03
CA VAL A 611 1.00 15.23 21.36
C VAL A 611 -0.14 14.25 21.71
N GLN A 612 -1.00 13.89 20.76
CA GLN A 612 -1.99 12.83 20.95
C GLN A 612 -1.31 11.50 21.31
N GLN A 613 -0.30 11.06 20.53
CA GLN A 613 0.44 9.82 20.80
C GLN A 613 1.08 9.84 22.20
N LYS A 614 1.69 10.97 22.59
CA LYS A 614 2.24 11.16 23.93
C LYS A 614 1.17 11.10 25.03
N LEU A 615 -0.02 11.68 24.80
CA LEU A 615 -1.13 11.60 25.74
C LEU A 615 -1.67 10.18 25.90
N SER A 616 -1.87 9.44 24.81
CA SER A 616 -2.32 8.04 24.84
C SER A 616 -1.31 7.13 25.55
N ALA A 617 -0.01 7.38 25.37
CA ALA A 617 1.05 6.67 26.11
C ALA A 617 1.13 7.04 27.61
N ILE A 618 0.68 8.24 28.01
CA ILE A 618 0.60 8.68 29.41
C ILE A 618 -0.66 8.14 30.10
N ASP A 619 -1.76 8.00 29.36
CA ASP A 619 -3.03 7.48 29.86
C ASP A 619 -2.99 5.95 30.03
N GLY A 620 -2.48 5.23 29.03
CA GLY A 620 -2.34 3.78 29.05
C GLY A 620 -3.63 2.97 28.86
N ASN A 621 -4.80 3.60 28.73
CA ASN A 621 -6.04 2.92 28.37
C ASN A 621 -6.48 3.29 26.94
N GLU A 622 -6.44 2.31 26.03
CA GLU A 622 -6.81 2.49 24.62
C GLU A 622 -8.25 3.01 24.44
N SER A 623 -9.16 2.76 25.39
CA SER A 623 -10.53 3.28 25.32
C SER A 623 -10.65 4.80 25.53
N HIS A 624 -9.59 5.48 26.01
CA HIS A 624 -9.54 6.96 26.09
C HIS A 624 -8.85 7.61 24.87
N SER A 625 -8.41 6.83 23.89
CA SER A 625 -7.70 7.34 22.70
C SER A 625 -8.47 8.42 21.95
N GLN A 626 -9.80 8.33 21.90
CA GLN A 626 -10.67 9.34 21.29
C GLN A 626 -10.76 10.63 22.12
N ASP A 627 -10.75 10.54 23.46
CA ASP A 627 -10.68 11.73 24.34
C ASP A 627 -9.32 12.43 24.20
N CYS A 628 -8.22 11.66 24.08
CA CYS A 628 -6.89 12.22 23.85
C CYS A 628 -6.80 12.97 22.52
N PHE A 629 -7.45 12.46 21.47
CA PHE A 629 -7.60 13.17 20.19
C PHE A 629 -8.38 14.47 20.36
N TYR A 630 -9.57 14.43 20.99
CA TYR A 630 -10.38 15.63 21.20
C TYR A 630 -9.66 16.68 22.06
N PHE A 631 -9.02 16.31 23.16
CA PHE A 631 -8.28 17.27 23.99
C PHE A 631 -7.16 17.96 23.21
N THR A 632 -6.46 17.23 22.35
CA THR A 632 -5.43 17.81 21.47
C THR A 632 -6.04 18.78 20.45
N ALA A 633 -7.18 18.43 19.82
CA ALA A 633 -7.89 19.32 18.92
C ALA A 633 -8.42 20.60 19.61
N LEU A 634 -8.98 20.48 20.82
CA LEU A 634 -9.43 21.62 21.63
C LEU A 634 -8.26 22.54 22.00
N TYR A 635 -7.09 21.97 22.35
CA TYR A 635 -5.89 22.74 22.63
C TYR A 635 -5.38 23.50 21.39
N MET A 636 -5.31 22.82 20.24
CA MET A 636 -4.88 23.41 18.97
C MET A 636 -5.79 24.58 18.55
N ALA A 637 -7.12 24.42 18.61
CA ALA A 637 -8.08 25.45 18.20
C ALA A 637 -8.26 26.58 19.23
N GLY A 638 -8.27 26.26 20.53
CA GLY A 638 -8.56 27.20 21.61
C GLY A 638 -7.34 28.00 22.07
N VAL A 639 -6.22 27.32 22.32
CA VAL A 639 -5.05 27.86 23.04
C VAL A 639 -3.88 28.15 22.10
N ALA A 640 -3.46 27.17 21.29
CA ALA A 640 -2.28 27.32 20.43
C ALA A 640 -2.52 28.28 19.26
N ASN A 641 -3.70 28.25 18.65
CA ASN A 641 -4.02 29.14 17.53
C ASN A 641 -4.37 30.58 17.98
N GLN A 642 -3.63 31.57 17.44
CA GLN A 642 -3.79 32.98 17.84
C GLN A 642 -5.09 33.63 17.34
N TYR A 643 -5.71 33.07 16.30
CA TYR A 643 -7.01 33.54 15.74
C TYR A 643 -8.21 32.89 16.46
N GLY A 644 -7.99 31.79 17.18
CA GLY A 644 -8.99 31.11 18.01
C GLY A 644 -9.95 30.19 17.25
N PRO A 645 -10.91 29.58 17.96
CA PRO A 645 -11.68 28.44 17.45
C PRO A 645 -12.75 28.81 16.42
N GLU A 646 -13.16 30.09 16.34
CA GLU A 646 -14.05 30.59 15.28
C GLU A 646 -13.31 30.94 13.96
N SER A 647 -11.98 30.82 13.91
CA SER A 647 -11.22 31.12 12.68
C SER A 647 -11.46 30.08 11.59
N ARG A 648 -11.55 30.50 10.31
CA ARG A 648 -11.77 29.58 9.18
C ARG A 648 -10.70 28.46 9.13
N GLY A 649 -9.47 28.79 9.52
CA GLY A 649 -8.39 27.83 9.70
C GLY A 649 -8.70 26.79 10.78
N ALA A 650 -8.90 27.19 12.03
CA ALA A 650 -9.19 26.24 13.12
C ALA A 650 -10.43 25.38 12.84
N LEU A 651 -11.49 25.99 12.31
CA LEU A 651 -12.74 25.30 11.96
C LEU A 651 -12.52 24.19 10.91
N SER A 652 -11.83 24.50 9.81
CA SER A 652 -11.70 23.55 8.68
C SER A 652 -10.49 22.60 8.80
N CYS A 653 -9.41 23.03 9.46
CA CYS A 653 -8.20 22.23 9.65
C CYS A 653 -8.26 21.34 10.91
N VAL A 654 -8.65 21.91 12.05
CA VAL A 654 -8.53 21.26 13.37
C VAL A 654 -9.85 20.63 13.83
N LEU A 655 -10.97 21.34 13.65
CA LEU A 655 -12.30 20.83 14.00
C LEU A 655 -12.99 20.09 12.83
N ILE A 656 -12.36 20.03 11.65
CA ILE A 656 -12.80 19.29 10.46
C ILE A 656 -14.23 19.68 10.01
N LEU A 657 -14.61 20.95 10.21
CA LEU A 657 -15.94 21.46 9.91
C LEU A 657 -16.03 21.92 8.44
N LEU A 658 -16.97 21.35 7.69
CA LEU A 658 -17.27 21.74 6.32
C LEU A 658 -17.88 23.15 6.25
N LEU A 659 -17.11 24.10 5.70
CA LEU A 659 -17.52 25.50 5.53
C LEU A 659 -18.01 25.79 4.11
N ASN A 660 -19.07 26.58 4.01
CA ASN A 660 -19.60 27.12 2.77
C ASN A 660 -18.63 28.18 2.18
N SER A 661 -18.51 28.21 0.86
CA SER A 661 -17.72 29.21 0.14
C SER A 661 -18.35 30.61 0.24
N GLN A 662 -17.62 31.55 0.82
CA GLN A 662 -17.92 32.99 0.76
C GLN A 662 -16.93 33.66 -0.18
N VAL A 663 -17.36 34.73 -0.85
CA VAL A 663 -16.52 35.53 -1.76
C VAL A 663 -16.22 36.86 -1.08
N ASP A 664 -15.02 37.00 -0.52
CA ASP A 664 -14.61 38.22 0.19
C ASP A 664 -14.21 39.35 -0.78
N SER A 665 -14.67 40.55 -0.48
CA SER A 665 -14.35 41.80 -1.20
C SER A 665 -13.81 42.84 -0.22
N ARG A 666 -12.64 43.40 -0.51
CA ARG A 666 -11.97 44.39 0.35
C ARG A 666 -12.47 45.81 0.10
N ASP A 667 -12.62 46.59 1.19
CA ASP A 667 -11.98 47.90 1.47
C ASP A 667 -12.88 48.85 2.31
N GLY A 668 -12.30 49.95 2.82
CA GLY A 668 -13.08 51.20 2.97
C GLY A 668 -13.35 51.80 4.37
N HIS A 669 -12.45 51.65 5.35
CA HIS A 669 -12.25 52.53 6.52
C HIS A 669 -13.35 53.51 7.06
N ARG A 670 -13.59 53.40 8.38
CA ARG A 670 -13.76 54.47 9.41
C ARG A 670 -15.10 55.23 9.59
N ALA A 671 -15.71 54.91 10.73
CA ALA A 671 -16.06 55.84 11.82
C ALA A 671 -17.37 56.67 11.81
N LEU A 672 -18.32 56.22 12.66
CA LEU A 672 -18.96 57.00 13.74
C LEU A 672 -19.62 58.36 13.40
N ARG A 673 -20.96 58.37 13.33
CA ARG A 673 -21.86 58.93 14.38
C ARG A 673 -23.34 58.65 14.11
N PHE A 674 -24.17 58.82 15.14
CA PHE A 674 -25.60 58.44 15.18
C PHE A 674 -26.54 59.47 14.55
N GLY A 675 -27.64 58.98 13.95
CA GLY A 675 -28.95 59.65 14.01
C GLY A 675 -29.69 59.86 12.69
N TRP A 676 -30.98 60.21 12.82
CA TRP A 676 -31.85 60.78 11.77
C TRP A 676 -32.25 59.86 10.59
N PHE A 677 -32.58 58.60 10.89
CA PHE A 677 -33.81 58.00 10.34
C PHE A 677 -34.96 59.02 10.59
N VAL A 678 -35.89 59.30 9.69
CA VAL A 678 -36.96 58.38 9.23
C VAL A 678 -37.31 58.54 7.73
N SER A 679 -37.03 59.70 7.12
CA SER A 679 -37.62 60.09 5.83
C SER A 679 -37.24 59.21 4.63
N SER A 680 -36.08 58.54 4.66
CA SER A 680 -35.58 57.70 3.55
C SER A 680 -36.39 56.41 3.30
N LEU A 681 -37.17 55.95 4.29
CA LEU A 681 -37.80 54.63 4.28
C LEU A 681 -38.82 54.43 3.14
N ALA A 682 -39.56 55.46 2.76
CA ALA A 682 -40.59 55.37 1.72
C ALA A 682 -40.02 55.11 0.32
N VAL A 683 -38.90 55.76 -0.02
CA VAL A 683 -38.20 55.55 -1.30
C VAL A 683 -37.56 54.16 -1.32
N LEU A 684 -36.99 53.73 -0.19
CA LEU A 684 -36.39 52.41 -0.04
C LEU A 684 -37.39 51.28 -0.35
N VAL A 685 -38.62 51.35 0.14
CA VAL A 685 -39.64 50.31 -0.10
C VAL A 685 -40.00 50.17 -1.58
N ILE A 686 -40.15 51.27 -2.33
CA ILE A 686 -40.46 51.22 -3.77
C ILE A 686 -39.30 50.60 -4.55
N VAL A 687 -38.05 50.99 -4.23
CA VAL A 687 -36.85 50.39 -4.81
C VAL A 687 -36.75 48.90 -4.46
N LEU A 688 -36.99 48.50 -3.21
CA LEU A 688 -36.96 47.11 -2.78
C LEU A 688 -38.03 46.24 -3.44
N LEU A 689 -39.21 46.78 -3.76
CA LEU A 689 -40.23 46.05 -4.52
C LEU A 689 -39.84 45.88 -6.00
N GLY A 690 -39.27 46.91 -6.63
CA GLY A 690 -38.74 46.81 -8.00
C GLY A 690 -37.55 45.84 -8.10
N VAL A 691 -36.60 45.95 -7.15
CA VAL A 691 -35.46 45.03 -7.01
C VAL A 691 -35.94 43.62 -6.65
N GLY A 692 -36.97 43.47 -5.83
CA GLY A 692 -37.58 42.18 -5.47
C GLY A 692 -38.23 41.48 -6.67
N LEU A 693 -38.97 42.22 -7.51
CA LEU A 693 -39.52 41.69 -8.77
C LEU A 693 -38.41 41.36 -9.77
N TYR A 694 -37.35 42.17 -9.85
CA TYR A 694 -36.17 41.88 -10.67
C TYR A 694 -35.41 40.63 -10.18
N PHE A 695 -35.22 40.47 -8.87
CA PHE A 695 -34.61 39.27 -8.27
C PHE A 695 -35.51 38.05 -8.40
N TRP A 696 -36.83 38.18 -8.32
CA TRP A 696 -37.75 37.07 -8.58
C TRP A 696 -37.71 36.65 -10.04
N TYR A 697 -37.73 37.61 -10.98
CA TYR A 697 -37.60 37.35 -12.42
C TYR A 697 -36.25 36.71 -12.76
N THR A 698 -35.13 37.25 -12.25
CA THR A 698 -33.79 36.70 -12.50
C THR A 698 -33.52 35.40 -11.75
N LYS A 699 -34.04 35.18 -10.54
CA LYS A 699 -33.92 33.90 -9.81
C LYS A 699 -34.78 32.81 -10.43
N ARG A 700 -36.02 33.12 -10.85
CA ARG A 700 -36.86 32.20 -11.62
C ARG A 700 -36.17 31.84 -12.94
N ARG A 701 -35.72 32.84 -13.69
CA ARG A 701 -34.95 32.64 -14.93
C ARG A 701 -33.62 31.95 -14.68
N SER A 702 -33.01 32.06 -13.50
CA SER A 702 -31.79 31.35 -13.12
C SER A 702 -32.06 29.87 -12.82
N VAL A 703 -33.17 29.52 -12.16
CA VAL A 703 -33.56 28.12 -11.93
C VAL A 703 -34.01 27.48 -13.24
N GLU A 704 -34.80 28.20 -14.05
CA GLU A 704 -35.15 27.78 -15.41
C GLU A 704 -33.88 27.62 -16.26
N ASN A 705 -32.91 28.55 -16.20
CA ASN A 705 -31.61 28.43 -16.85
C ASN A 705 -30.70 27.32 -16.28
N LEU A 706 -30.89 26.86 -15.04
CA LEU A 706 -29.99 25.89 -14.38
C LEU A 706 -30.51 24.46 -14.50
N LEU A 707 -31.83 24.26 -14.45
CA LEU A 707 -32.46 23.05 -14.98
C LEU A 707 -32.19 22.94 -16.48
N ALA A 708 -32.40 24.02 -17.24
CA ALA A 708 -32.00 24.05 -18.64
C ALA A 708 -30.47 23.97 -18.82
N TYR A 709 -29.61 24.24 -17.83
CA TYR A 709 -28.17 24.00 -17.94
C TYR A 709 -27.83 22.52 -17.74
N ALA A 710 -28.56 21.81 -16.87
CA ALA A 710 -28.44 20.36 -16.74
C ALA A 710 -28.98 19.65 -18.00
N ASP A 711 -30.19 20.01 -18.46
CA ASP A 711 -30.75 19.52 -19.73
C ASP A 711 -29.84 19.90 -20.91
N LEU A 712 -29.31 21.14 -20.97
CA LEU A 712 -28.33 21.54 -21.98
C LEU A 712 -26.96 20.91 -21.77
N GLN A 713 -26.63 20.30 -20.62
CA GLN A 713 -25.37 19.57 -20.44
C GLN A 713 -25.53 18.13 -20.95
N GLU A 714 -26.69 17.50 -20.71
CA GLU A 714 -27.01 16.22 -21.35
C GLU A 714 -27.24 16.37 -22.86
N GLU A 715 -28.03 17.36 -23.31
CA GLU A 715 -28.18 17.68 -24.73
C GLU A 715 -26.84 18.08 -25.35
N ARG A 716 -26.00 18.92 -24.73
CA ARG A 716 -24.68 19.26 -25.29
C ARG A 716 -23.72 18.07 -25.31
N PHE A 717 -23.93 17.04 -24.50
CA PHE A 717 -23.22 15.77 -24.64
C PHE A 717 -23.80 14.96 -25.82
N ARG A 718 -25.13 14.81 -25.91
CA ARG A 718 -25.83 14.16 -27.04
C ARG A 718 -25.56 14.85 -28.40
N LEU A 719 -25.35 16.17 -28.42
CA LEU A 719 -25.00 17.01 -29.58
C LEU A 719 -23.50 17.05 -29.90
N ARG A 720 -22.62 16.61 -28.97
CA ARG A 720 -21.18 16.40 -29.22
C ARG A 720 -20.90 15.07 -29.91
N LEU A 721 -21.77 14.07 -29.71
CA LEU A 721 -21.80 12.87 -30.55
C LEU A 721 -22.15 13.27 -32.00
N ARG A 722 -21.40 12.77 -32.97
CA ARG A 722 -21.66 13.06 -34.39
C ARG A 722 -22.98 12.42 -34.81
N PRO A 723 -23.83 13.08 -35.64
CA PRO A 723 -25.15 12.56 -36.02
C PRO A 723 -25.14 11.26 -36.83
N ASN A 724 -23.96 10.77 -37.27
CA ASN A 724 -23.77 9.50 -37.98
C ASN A 724 -23.24 8.37 -37.06
N THR A 725 -23.27 8.56 -35.74
CA THR A 725 -22.79 7.61 -34.74
C THR A 725 -23.98 6.97 -34.01
N VAL A 726 -24.35 5.76 -34.45
CA VAL A 726 -25.40 4.95 -33.82
C VAL A 726 -24.86 4.34 -32.54
N LEU A 727 -24.93 5.11 -31.45
CA LEU A 727 -24.68 4.65 -30.08
C LEU A 727 -26.03 4.53 -29.37
N THR A 728 -26.35 3.34 -28.86
CA THR A 728 -27.63 3.11 -28.17
C THR A 728 -27.55 3.54 -26.71
N TRP A 729 -28.44 4.42 -26.29
CA TRP A 729 -28.68 4.66 -24.87
C TRP A 729 -29.67 3.61 -24.36
N PHE A 730 -29.24 2.79 -23.42
CA PHE A 730 -30.06 1.72 -22.85
C PHE A 730 -30.72 2.17 -21.54
N GLU A 731 -31.98 1.82 -21.36
CA GLU A 731 -32.64 1.84 -20.05
C GLU A 731 -32.05 0.73 -19.16
N ILE A 732 -31.84 1.01 -17.88
CA ILE A 732 -31.24 0.07 -16.93
C ILE A 732 -32.01 -1.25 -16.84
N GLU A 733 -33.34 -1.19 -16.92
CA GLU A 733 -34.25 -2.35 -16.93
C GLU A 733 -33.97 -3.32 -18.10
N SER A 734 -33.51 -2.80 -19.24
CA SER A 734 -33.13 -3.61 -20.39
C SER A 734 -31.78 -4.30 -20.17
N LEU A 735 -30.84 -3.67 -19.46
CA LEU A 735 -29.57 -4.30 -19.07
C LEU A 735 -29.74 -5.33 -17.93
N VAL A 736 -30.59 -5.02 -16.94
CA VAL A 736 -31.04 -5.96 -15.90
C VAL A 736 -31.67 -7.19 -16.55
N ARG A 737 -32.59 -7.01 -17.50
CA ARG A 737 -33.22 -8.14 -18.22
C ARG A 737 -32.20 -8.93 -19.04
N ALA A 738 -31.32 -8.25 -19.79
CA ALA A 738 -30.33 -8.89 -20.66
C ALA A 738 -29.28 -9.71 -19.87
N THR A 739 -28.89 -9.26 -18.68
CA THR A 739 -27.90 -9.92 -17.80
C THR A 739 -28.52 -10.88 -16.80
N ASN A 740 -29.85 -11.10 -16.84
CA ASN A 740 -30.62 -11.87 -15.86
C ASN A 740 -30.39 -11.38 -14.42
N ASN A 741 -30.66 -10.10 -14.19
CA ASN A 741 -30.34 -9.31 -13.01
C ASN A 741 -28.89 -9.44 -12.54
N PHE A 742 -27.94 -9.16 -13.45
CA PHE A 742 -26.49 -9.23 -13.20
C PHE A 742 -26.06 -10.55 -12.52
N SER A 743 -26.65 -11.67 -12.96
CA SER A 743 -26.47 -12.96 -12.29
C SER A 743 -24.99 -13.38 -12.25
N PRO A 744 -24.49 -13.98 -11.14
CA PRO A 744 -23.16 -14.58 -11.09
C PRO A 744 -22.91 -15.62 -12.19
N LYS A 745 -23.95 -16.28 -12.72
CA LYS A 745 -23.84 -17.20 -13.87
C LYS A 745 -23.48 -16.52 -15.20
N ASN A 746 -23.67 -15.20 -15.26
CA ASN A 746 -23.35 -14.35 -16.39
C ASN A 746 -22.12 -13.48 -16.14
N PHE A 747 -21.49 -13.54 -14.96
CA PHE A 747 -20.26 -12.81 -14.69
C PHE A 747 -19.12 -13.31 -15.59
N ILE A 748 -18.42 -12.40 -16.27
CA ILE A 748 -17.28 -12.70 -17.15
C ILE A 748 -15.96 -12.45 -16.42
N GLY A 749 -15.90 -11.38 -15.63
CA GLY A 749 -14.68 -10.96 -14.94
C GLY A 749 -14.80 -9.56 -14.34
N ARG A 750 -13.77 -9.13 -13.63
CA ARG A 750 -13.67 -7.83 -12.95
C ARG A 750 -12.24 -7.34 -12.98
N GLY A 751 -12.05 -6.03 -13.03
CA GLY A 751 -10.73 -5.39 -12.98
C GLY A 751 -10.80 -3.99 -12.40
N GLY A 752 -9.72 -3.23 -12.50
CA GLY A 752 -9.62 -1.85 -11.98
C GLY A 752 -10.54 -0.82 -12.65
N PHE A 753 -11.41 -1.24 -13.58
CA PHE A 753 -12.45 -0.43 -14.21
C PHE A 753 -13.85 -1.06 -14.04
N GLY A 754 -14.05 -1.87 -13.00
CA GLY A 754 -15.35 -2.42 -12.59
C GLY A 754 -15.64 -3.85 -13.06
N MET A 755 -16.92 -4.23 -13.00
CA MET A 755 -17.41 -5.60 -13.22
C MET A 755 -17.96 -5.79 -14.65
N VAL A 756 -17.74 -6.95 -15.26
CA VAL A 756 -18.22 -7.27 -16.62
C VAL A 756 -19.14 -8.48 -16.60
N TYR A 757 -20.34 -8.33 -17.18
CA TYR A 757 -21.38 -9.35 -17.27
C TYR A 757 -21.76 -9.65 -18.72
N LYS A 758 -21.99 -10.92 -19.04
CA LYS A 758 -22.60 -11.36 -20.29
C LYS A 758 -24.09 -10.99 -20.29
N GLY A 759 -24.56 -10.46 -21.40
CA GLY A 759 -25.99 -10.22 -21.64
C GLY A 759 -26.43 -10.72 -23.01
N ILE A 760 -27.74 -10.92 -23.15
CA ILE A 760 -28.41 -11.13 -24.43
C ILE A 760 -29.48 -10.04 -24.54
N LEU A 761 -29.33 -9.13 -25.51
CA LEU A 761 -30.29 -8.07 -25.78
C LEU A 761 -31.58 -8.64 -26.41
N PRO A 762 -32.71 -7.89 -26.40
CA PRO A 762 -34.00 -8.39 -26.89
C PRO A 762 -34.05 -8.79 -28.38
N ASP A 763 -33.08 -8.33 -29.18
CA ASP A 763 -32.86 -8.69 -30.58
C ASP A 763 -32.05 -9.99 -30.77
N GLY A 764 -31.52 -10.55 -29.68
CA GLY A 764 -30.62 -11.70 -29.66
C GLY A 764 -29.12 -11.35 -29.66
N THR A 765 -28.76 -10.06 -29.69
CA THR A 765 -27.35 -9.64 -29.71
C THR A 765 -26.65 -9.97 -28.38
N MET A 766 -25.56 -10.74 -28.44
CA MET A 766 -24.73 -11.05 -27.27
C MET A 766 -23.82 -9.88 -26.94
N VAL A 767 -23.87 -9.42 -25.68
CA VAL A 767 -23.15 -8.23 -25.22
C VAL A 767 -22.32 -8.50 -23.96
N ALA A 768 -21.29 -7.69 -23.76
CA ALA A 768 -20.57 -7.54 -22.51
C ALA A 768 -20.96 -6.18 -21.88
N VAL A 769 -21.61 -6.23 -20.72
CA VAL A 769 -22.05 -5.06 -19.94
C VAL A 769 -21.05 -4.82 -18.82
N LYS A 770 -20.28 -3.74 -18.92
CA LYS A 770 -19.27 -3.29 -17.94
C LYS A 770 -19.92 -2.25 -17.01
N ARG A 771 -20.14 -2.59 -15.73
CA ARG A 771 -20.59 -1.67 -14.66
C ARG A 771 -19.37 -1.04 -14.01
N LEU A 772 -19.25 0.29 -14.07
CA LEU A 772 -18.17 1.03 -13.42
C LEU A 772 -18.47 1.20 -11.93
N GLU A 773 -17.47 0.98 -11.06
CA GLU A 773 -17.63 0.97 -9.59
C GLU A 773 -17.21 2.29 -8.89
N GLU A 774 -16.61 3.24 -9.61
CA GLU A 774 -16.03 4.47 -9.03
C GLU A 774 -17.04 5.64 -8.97
N PHE A 775 -17.23 6.22 -7.77
CA PHE A 775 -18.17 7.32 -7.49
C PHE A 775 -17.53 8.72 -7.45
N ASP A 776 -16.26 8.85 -7.85
CA ASP A 776 -15.55 10.13 -7.89
C ASP A 776 -15.61 10.81 -9.28
N SER A 777 -15.02 12.01 -9.38
CA SER A 777 -14.92 12.76 -10.63
C SER A 777 -13.95 12.13 -11.64
N GLN A 778 -13.11 11.19 -11.22
CA GLN A 778 -12.26 10.42 -12.11
C GLN A 778 -13.10 9.37 -12.85
N GLY A 779 -13.98 8.64 -12.17
CA GLY A 779 -14.92 7.69 -12.77
C GLY A 779 -15.85 8.31 -13.83
N ASP A 780 -16.32 9.55 -13.62
CA ASP A 780 -17.01 10.32 -14.66
C ASP A 780 -16.11 10.60 -15.86
N THR A 781 -14.90 11.10 -15.60
CA THR A 781 -13.93 11.46 -16.66
C THR A 781 -13.57 10.25 -17.52
N LEU A 782 -13.40 9.07 -16.92
CA LEU A 782 -13.13 7.81 -17.63
C LEU A 782 -14.34 7.41 -18.50
N PHE A 783 -15.56 7.42 -17.95
CA PHE A 783 -16.78 7.07 -18.68
C PHE A 783 -17.01 8.00 -19.89
N TYR A 784 -16.98 9.32 -19.68
CA TYR A 784 -17.19 10.28 -20.76
C TYR A 784 -16.08 10.24 -21.81
N SER A 785 -14.82 9.98 -21.43
CA SER A 785 -13.71 9.81 -22.38
C SER A 785 -13.90 8.55 -23.25
N GLU A 786 -14.22 7.40 -22.63
CA GLU A 786 -14.46 6.15 -23.36
C GLU A 786 -15.67 6.28 -24.31
N VAL A 787 -16.80 6.86 -23.85
CA VAL A 787 -17.97 7.09 -24.72
C VAL A 787 -17.66 8.07 -25.86
N GLU A 788 -17.04 9.22 -25.60
CA GLU A 788 -16.81 10.26 -26.61
C GLU A 788 -15.73 9.83 -27.65
N ILE A 789 -14.74 9.05 -27.23
CA ILE A 789 -13.67 8.56 -28.12
C ILE A 789 -14.14 7.31 -28.87
N VAL A 790 -14.55 6.23 -28.18
CA VAL A 790 -14.79 4.92 -28.81
C VAL A 790 -15.97 4.92 -29.77
N SER A 791 -17.03 5.67 -29.47
CA SER A 791 -18.17 5.83 -30.39
C SER A 791 -17.76 6.40 -31.77
N ASN A 792 -16.65 7.14 -31.84
CA ASN A 792 -16.07 7.68 -33.08
C ASN A 792 -14.99 6.77 -33.72
N LEU A 793 -14.66 5.61 -33.12
CA LEU A 793 -13.68 4.66 -33.65
C LEU A 793 -14.36 3.50 -34.36
N LYS A 794 -14.07 3.30 -35.65
CA LYS A 794 -14.63 2.19 -36.46
C LYS A 794 -13.53 1.45 -37.20
N HIS A 795 -12.99 0.40 -36.57
CA HIS A 795 -11.93 -0.44 -37.15
C HIS A 795 -12.08 -1.90 -36.71
N ARG A 796 -11.81 -2.86 -37.62
CA ARG A 796 -12.06 -4.30 -37.43
C ARG A 796 -11.35 -4.94 -36.23
N ASN A 797 -10.24 -4.34 -35.79
CA ASN A 797 -9.41 -4.82 -34.68
C ASN A 797 -9.61 -4.00 -33.39
N LEU A 798 -10.73 -3.31 -33.24
CA LEU A 798 -11.16 -2.70 -31.98
C LEU A 798 -12.46 -3.37 -31.52
N VAL A 799 -12.67 -3.46 -30.20
CA VAL A 799 -13.93 -3.98 -29.62
C VAL A 799 -15.03 -2.93 -29.79
N PRO A 800 -16.14 -3.19 -30.50
CA PRO A 800 -17.19 -2.20 -30.69
C PRO A 800 -17.91 -1.85 -29.38
N LEU A 801 -18.11 -0.55 -29.16
CA LEU A 801 -19.07 -0.02 -28.19
C LEU A 801 -20.44 0.06 -28.89
N ILE A 802 -21.42 -0.68 -28.39
CA ILE A 802 -22.80 -0.71 -28.88
C ILE A 802 -23.61 0.42 -28.24
N GLY A 803 -23.35 0.69 -26.96
CA GLY A 803 -24.14 1.65 -26.20
C GLY A 803 -23.67 1.87 -24.77
N CYS A 804 -24.45 2.66 -24.02
CA CYS A 804 -24.20 2.96 -22.62
C CYS A 804 -25.52 3.18 -21.86
N CYS A 805 -25.45 3.15 -20.53
CA CYS A 805 -26.54 3.50 -19.62
C CYS A 805 -25.96 4.33 -18.46
N LEU A 806 -26.72 5.33 -18.02
CA LEU A 806 -26.43 6.18 -16.87
C LEU A 806 -27.66 6.15 -15.95
N VAL A 807 -27.44 6.00 -14.64
CA VAL A 807 -28.51 5.92 -13.63
C VAL A 807 -28.18 6.87 -12.48
N ASP A 808 -28.81 8.04 -12.51
CA ASP A 808 -28.63 9.13 -11.55
C ASP A 808 -29.69 9.12 -10.42
N GLU A 809 -29.59 10.08 -9.50
CA GLU A 809 -30.43 10.24 -8.30
C GLU A 809 -31.93 10.36 -8.65
N GLY A 810 -32.69 9.28 -8.50
CA GLY A 810 -34.16 9.30 -8.62
C GLY A 810 -34.82 7.93 -8.73
N HIS A 811 -34.17 6.96 -9.38
CA HIS A 811 -34.76 5.65 -9.67
C HIS A 811 -33.84 4.49 -9.22
N ASN A 812 -34.24 3.82 -8.13
CA ASN A 812 -33.60 2.62 -7.54
C ASN A 812 -32.08 2.71 -7.27
N LEU A 813 -31.72 3.06 -6.03
CA LEU A 813 -30.34 3.09 -5.51
C LEU A 813 -29.52 1.80 -5.80
N GLU A 814 -30.17 0.64 -5.87
CA GLU A 814 -29.56 -0.67 -6.18
C GLU A 814 -28.80 -0.69 -7.53
N TYR A 815 -29.34 -0.01 -8.54
CA TYR A 815 -28.80 -0.03 -9.91
C TYR A 815 -28.10 1.28 -10.31
N ARG A 816 -27.89 2.20 -9.37
CA ARG A 816 -27.07 3.40 -9.58
C ARG A 816 -25.71 3.04 -10.17
N GLY A 817 -25.24 3.83 -11.14
CA GLY A 817 -23.92 3.68 -11.74
C GLY A 817 -23.88 4.03 -13.22
N ARG A 818 -22.70 3.85 -13.81
CA ARG A 818 -22.41 4.08 -15.23
C ARG A 818 -22.11 2.73 -15.87
N TYR A 819 -22.71 2.45 -17.04
CA TYR A 819 -22.61 1.17 -17.73
C TYR A 819 -22.18 1.34 -19.19
N LEU A 820 -21.24 0.53 -19.64
CA LEU A 820 -20.80 0.44 -21.03
C LEU A 820 -21.22 -0.91 -21.62
N VAL A 821 -21.74 -0.91 -22.85
CA VAL A 821 -22.25 -2.11 -23.54
C VAL A 821 -21.43 -2.36 -24.79
N HIS A 822 -20.64 -3.43 -24.78
CA HIS A 822 -19.78 -3.83 -25.90
C HIS A 822 -20.27 -5.13 -26.56
N GLU A 823 -19.81 -5.40 -27.78
CA GLU A 823 -20.00 -6.71 -28.42
C GLU A 823 -19.28 -7.82 -27.63
N TYR A 824 -19.97 -8.93 -27.33
CA TYR A 824 -19.38 -10.04 -26.59
C TYR A 824 -18.36 -10.82 -27.42
N MET A 825 -17.14 -10.96 -26.91
CA MET A 825 -16.04 -11.68 -27.57
C MET A 825 -15.99 -13.14 -27.10
N PRO A 826 -16.41 -14.13 -27.92
CA PRO A 826 -16.71 -15.48 -27.45
C PRO A 826 -15.47 -16.34 -27.17
N ASN A 827 -14.28 -15.98 -27.67
CA ASN A 827 -13.04 -16.71 -27.40
C ASN A 827 -12.21 -16.09 -26.25
N GLY A 828 -12.78 -15.17 -25.46
CA GLY A 828 -12.13 -14.60 -24.28
C GLY A 828 -11.01 -13.60 -24.61
N SER A 829 -10.05 -13.46 -23.69
CA SER A 829 -8.87 -12.60 -23.82
C SER A 829 -7.63 -13.37 -24.30
N LEU A 830 -6.64 -12.65 -24.80
CA LEU A 830 -5.34 -13.23 -25.16
C LEU A 830 -4.62 -13.85 -23.94
N GLN A 831 -4.89 -13.34 -22.72
CA GLN A 831 -4.33 -13.91 -21.49
C GLN A 831 -4.74 -15.38 -21.32
N ASP A 832 -6.01 -15.70 -21.55
CA ASP A 832 -6.61 -17.03 -21.34
C ASP A 832 -6.04 -18.11 -22.30
N HIS A 833 -5.43 -17.67 -23.40
CA HIS A 833 -4.78 -18.51 -24.41
C HIS A 833 -3.25 -18.53 -24.32
N LEU A 834 -2.65 -17.58 -23.61
CA LEU A 834 -1.23 -17.55 -23.28
C LEU A 834 -0.93 -18.31 -21.98
N PHE A 835 -1.83 -18.21 -21.00
CA PHE A 835 -1.72 -18.79 -19.65
C PHE A 835 -2.95 -19.66 -19.33
N PRO A 836 -3.23 -20.73 -20.10
CA PRO A 836 -4.43 -21.54 -19.92
C PRO A 836 -4.42 -22.25 -18.56
N THR A 837 -5.37 -21.88 -17.70
CA THR A 837 -5.66 -22.56 -16.44
C THR A 837 -6.11 -24.00 -16.70
N LYS A 838 -5.71 -24.93 -15.81
CA LYS A 838 -5.97 -26.37 -15.99
C LYS A 838 -7.36 -26.81 -15.52
N LEU A 839 -8.11 -25.94 -14.87
CA LEU A 839 -9.41 -26.23 -14.27
C LEU A 839 -10.58 -25.75 -15.15
N GLU A 840 -10.79 -26.40 -16.30
CA GLU A 840 -12.17 -26.58 -16.77
C GLU A 840 -12.33 -27.88 -17.58
N ASN A 841 -13.34 -28.68 -17.21
CA ASN A 841 -13.65 -29.96 -17.88
C ASN A 841 -14.57 -29.78 -19.11
N GLN A 842 -14.72 -28.55 -19.59
CA GLN A 842 -15.33 -28.21 -20.88
C GLN A 842 -14.38 -27.23 -21.59
N TYR A 843 -14.07 -27.51 -22.85
CA TYR A 843 -13.20 -26.68 -23.71
C TYR A 843 -11.79 -26.37 -23.18
N THR A 844 -10.90 -27.37 -23.21
CA THR A 844 -9.45 -27.10 -23.17
C THR A 844 -9.07 -26.10 -24.27
N THR A 845 -8.71 -24.86 -23.90
CA THR A 845 -8.27 -23.85 -24.87
C THR A 845 -7.00 -24.34 -25.57
N LYS A 846 -7.09 -24.53 -26.90
CA LYS A 846 -5.95 -25.00 -27.69
C LYS A 846 -4.93 -23.88 -27.78
N SER A 847 -3.77 -24.08 -27.13
CA SER A 847 -2.68 -23.09 -27.14
C SER A 847 -2.38 -22.60 -28.56
N LEU A 848 -2.29 -21.28 -28.71
CA LEU A 848 -2.27 -20.61 -30.01
C LEU A 848 -1.15 -21.15 -30.91
N THR A 849 -1.53 -21.56 -32.12
CA THR A 849 -0.56 -21.89 -33.18
C THR A 849 0.27 -20.67 -33.56
N TRP A 850 1.46 -20.88 -34.13
CA TRP A 850 2.31 -19.76 -34.58
C TRP A 850 1.60 -18.84 -35.59
N THR A 851 0.76 -19.41 -36.46
CA THR A 851 -0.07 -18.66 -37.40
C THR A 851 -1.08 -17.74 -36.69
N GLN A 852 -1.77 -18.25 -35.66
CA GLN A 852 -2.67 -17.43 -34.83
C GLN A 852 -1.91 -16.35 -34.07
N ARG A 853 -0.77 -16.67 -33.44
CA ARG A 853 0.08 -15.69 -32.73
C ARG A 853 0.53 -14.56 -33.66
N LYS A 854 1.01 -14.88 -34.87
CA LYS A 854 1.36 -13.89 -35.89
C LYS A 854 0.16 -13.05 -36.33
N SER A 855 -1.02 -13.68 -36.48
CA SER A 855 -2.26 -12.97 -36.84
C SER A 855 -2.68 -11.98 -35.77
N ILE A 856 -2.67 -12.39 -34.50
CA ILE A 856 -3.02 -11.58 -33.33
C ILE A 856 -2.07 -10.37 -33.20
N ILE A 857 -0.76 -10.58 -33.36
CA ILE A 857 0.23 -9.49 -33.36
C ILE A 857 -0.05 -8.49 -34.49
N LEU A 858 -0.38 -8.96 -35.69
CA LEU A 858 -0.70 -8.10 -36.84
C LEU A 858 -2.02 -7.34 -36.64
N ASP A 859 -3.04 -7.98 -36.07
CA ASP A 859 -4.33 -7.38 -35.73
C ASP A 859 -4.18 -6.24 -34.71
N VAL A 860 -3.41 -6.46 -33.63
CA VAL A 860 -3.09 -5.43 -32.62
C VAL A 860 -2.24 -4.30 -33.23
N ALA A 861 -1.28 -4.62 -34.11
CA ALA A 861 -0.51 -3.60 -34.81
C ALA A 861 -1.39 -2.74 -35.73
N ASN A 862 -2.33 -3.35 -36.48
CA ASN A 862 -3.29 -2.63 -37.32
C ASN A 862 -4.21 -1.72 -36.48
N ALA A 863 -4.67 -2.19 -35.32
CA ALA A 863 -5.44 -1.38 -34.37
C ALA A 863 -4.66 -0.13 -33.92
N LEU A 864 -3.40 -0.30 -33.51
CA LEU A 864 -2.55 0.81 -33.07
C LEU A 864 -2.20 1.78 -34.21
N VAL A 865 -1.94 1.28 -35.42
CA VAL A 865 -1.71 2.14 -36.61
C VAL A 865 -2.96 2.95 -36.95
N TYR A 866 -4.16 2.35 -36.88
CA TYR A 866 -5.42 3.07 -37.06
C TYR A 866 -5.59 4.17 -35.99
N LEU A 867 -5.37 3.87 -34.71
CA LEU A 867 -5.50 4.83 -33.61
C LEU A 867 -4.50 5.99 -33.72
N HIS A 868 -3.24 5.70 -34.05
CA HIS A 868 -2.16 6.70 -34.07
C HIS A 868 -2.12 7.55 -35.34
N PHE A 869 -2.55 7.01 -36.49
CA PHE A 869 -2.39 7.67 -37.81
C PHE A 869 -3.68 7.73 -38.65
N GLY A 870 -4.58 6.76 -38.49
CA GLY A 870 -5.87 6.71 -39.20
C GLY A 870 -6.94 7.65 -38.62
N VAL A 871 -6.79 8.11 -37.37
CA VAL A 871 -7.70 9.02 -36.69
C VAL A 871 -7.01 10.38 -36.45
N LYS A 872 -7.77 11.48 -36.61
CA LYS A 872 -7.29 12.85 -36.38
C LYS A 872 -8.24 13.57 -35.41
N PRO A 873 -7.75 14.12 -34.27
CA PRO A 873 -6.39 13.97 -33.74
C PRO A 873 -6.06 12.51 -33.41
N ALA A 874 -4.76 12.18 -33.39
CA ALA A 874 -4.27 10.84 -33.04
C ALA A 874 -4.75 10.43 -31.64
N VAL A 875 -5.00 9.13 -31.44
CA VAL A 875 -5.57 8.56 -30.21
C VAL A 875 -4.57 7.57 -29.61
N TYR A 876 -4.15 7.78 -28.36
CA TYR A 876 -3.19 6.90 -27.68
C TYR A 876 -3.89 6.01 -26.65
N HIS A 877 -3.77 4.68 -26.81
CA HIS A 877 -4.51 3.72 -26.01
C HIS A 877 -4.05 3.64 -24.53
N ARG A 878 -2.74 3.77 -24.29
CA ARG A 878 -2.07 3.76 -22.97
C ARG A 878 -2.20 2.50 -22.10
N ASP A 879 -3.13 1.58 -22.40
CA ASP A 879 -3.38 0.35 -21.63
C ASP A 879 -3.42 -0.91 -22.51
N ILE A 880 -2.32 -1.19 -23.23
CA ILE A 880 -2.20 -2.39 -24.07
C ILE A 880 -1.60 -3.53 -23.24
N LYS A 881 -2.46 -4.47 -22.81
CA LYS A 881 -2.11 -5.67 -22.04
C LYS A 881 -2.92 -6.88 -22.49
N ALA A 882 -2.52 -8.10 -22.08
CA ALA A 882 -3.10 -9.35 -22.57
C ALA A 882 -4.61 -9.52 -22.26
N THR A 883 -5.10 -8.95 -21.14
CA THR A 883 -6.54 -8.91 -20.79
C THR A 883 -7.35 -8.06 -21.76
N ASN A 884 -6.75 -7.00 -22.32
CA ASN A 884 -7.42 -5.98 -23.14
C ASN A 884 -7.37 -6.31 -24.64
N ILE A 885 -6.75 -7.44 -25.00
CA ILE A 885 -6.72 -7.97 -26.37
C ILE A 885 -7.69 -9.14 -26.39
N LEU A 886 -8.93 -8.89 -26.81
CA LEU A 886 -9.99 -9.90 -26.87
C LEU A 886 -9.97 -10.64 -28.22
N LEU A 887 -10.52 -11.85 -28.22
CA LEU A 887 -10.58 -12.73 -29.41
C LEU A 887 -12.03 -12.94 -29.85
N ASP A 888 -12.33 -12.55 -31.08
CA ASP A 888 -13.64 -12.78 -31.68
C ASP A 888 -13.84 -14.23 -32.16
N ALA A 889 -15.01 -14.54 -32.73
CA ALA A 889 -15.36 -15.89 -33.18
C ALA A 889 -14.35 -16.51 -34.16
N ASP A 890 -13.71 -15.69 -35.00
CA ASP A 890 -12.72 -16.09 -36.01
C ASP A 890 -11.27 -16.11 -35.46
N MET A 891 -11.10 -15.99 -34.13
CA MET A 891 -9.81 -15.86 -33.45
C MET A 891 -8.99 -14.64 -33.93
N ARG A 892 -9.67 -13.56 -34.36
CA ARG A 892 -9.02 -12.27 -34.65
C ARG A 892 -8.89 -11.46 -33.37
N ALA A 893 -7.80 -10.70 -33.28
CA ALA A 893 -7.61 -9.83 -32.12
C ALA A 893 -8.40 -8.52 -32.28
N ARG A 894 -9.10 -8.15 -31.21
CA ARG A 894 -9.78 -6.86 -31.05
C ARG A 894 -9.32 -6.21 -29.75
N VAL A 895 -8.79 -4.99 -29.86
CA VAL A 895 -8.29 -4.21 -28.72
C VAL A 895 -9.47 -3.49 -28.05
N GLY A 896 -9.57 -3.61 -26.73
CA GLY A 896 -10.65 -3.05 -25.90
C GLY A 896 -10.17 -2.39 -24.60
N ASP A 897 -11.14 -1.90 -23.83
CA ASP A 897 -10.98 -1.10 -22.60
C ASP A 897 -10.22 0.23 -22.80
N PHE A 898 -10.97 1.27 -23.17
CA PHE A 898 -10.45 2.58 -23.55
C PHE A 898 -10.48 3.60 -22.40
N GLY A 899 -10.61 3.17 -21.13
CA GLY A 899 -10.69 4.10 -20.00
C GLY A 899 -9.51 5.08 -19.90
N LEU A 900 -8.27 4.62 -20.12
CA LEU A 900 -7.05 5.47 -20.02
C LEU A 900 -6.73 6.27 -21.29
N VAL A 901 -7.62 6.29 -22.29
CA VAL A 901 -7.32 6.81 -23.63
C VAL A 901 -7.30 8.33 -23.68
N LYS A 902 -6.34 8.88 -24.43
CA LYS A 902 -6.18 10.33 -24.59
C LYS A 902 -5.88 10.69 -26.05
N ARG A 903 -6.52 11.75 -26.55
CA ARG A 903 -6.19 12.37 -27.84
C ARG A 903 -4.85 13.11 -27.73
N SER A 904 -4.02 13.06 -28.78
CA SER A 904 -2.73 13.74 -28.79
C SER A 904 -2.92 15.26 -28.78
N SER A 905 -2.34 15.91 -27.77
CA SER A 905 -2.25 17.37 -27.63
C SER A 905 -0.96 17.95 -28.25
N GLU A 906 -0.10 17.11 -28.83
CA GLU A 906 1.25 17.51 -29.28
C GLU A 906 1.24 18.69 -30.25
N ASN A 907 0.27 18.75 -31.17
CA ASN A 907 0.19 19.83 -32.15
C ASN A 907 -0.15 21.19 -31.51
N TRP A 908 -0.86 21.21 -30.37
CA TRP A 908 -1.16 22.44 -29.62
C TRP A 908 0.09 22.94 -28.90
N VAL A 909 0.75 22.07 -28.12
CA VAL A 909 1.99 22.43 -27.39
C VAL A 909 3.13 22.77 -28.37
N TRP A 910 3.21 22.09 -29.52
CA TRP A 910 4.14 22.44 -30.60
C TRP A 910 3.85 23.82 -31.21
N SER A 911 2.58 24.18 -31.37
CA SER A 911 2.19 25.50 -31.86
C SER A 911 2.57 26.61 -30.87
N LEU A 912 2.36 26.38 -29.57
CA LEU A 912 2.75 27.32 -28.51
C LEU A 912 4.28 27.48 -28.41
N MET A 913 5.03 26.38 -28.55
CA MET A 913 6.50 26.42 -28.64
C MET A 913 6.95 27.25 -29.86
N LYS A 914 6.33 27.06 -31.04
CA LYS A 914 6.67 27.81 -32.25
C LYS A 914 6.22 29.28 -32.24
N SER A 915 5.23 29.66 -31.43
CA SER A 915 4.85 31.08 -31.23
C SER A 915 5.64 31.78 -30.11
N GLY A 916 6.45 31.04 -29.36
CA GLY A 916 7.20 31.56 -28.19
C GLY A 916 6.39 31.59 -26.88
N ASN A 917 5.15 31.13 -26.89
CA ASN A 917 4.23 31.19 -25.74
C ASN A 917 4.13 29.83 -25.02
N ILE A 918 5.24 29.10 -24.85
CA ILE A 918 5.20 27.73 -24.33
C ILE A 918 4.64 27.64 -22.90
N GLY A 919 4.79 28.70 -22.09
CA GLY A 919 4.14 28.84 -20.79
C GLY A 919 2.60 28.75 -20.81
N GLU A 920 1.91 29.02 -21.94
CA GLU A 920 0.46 28.80 -22.06
C GLU A 920 0.06 27.31 -22.03
N ALA A 921 1.01 26.39 -22.15
CA ALA A 921 0.79 24.96 -21.97
C ALA A 921 0.93 24.49 -20.50
N LEU A 922 1.29 25.39 -19.57
CA LEU A 922 1.36 25.13 -18.14
C LEU A 922 -0.01 25.39 -17.49
N ASP A 923 -0.34 24.61 -16.46
CA ASP A 923 -1.59 24.77 -15.73
C ASP A 923 -1.56 26.06 -14.88
N ALA A 924 -2.69 26.78 -14.82
CA ALA A 924 -2.82 28.03 -14.07
C ALA A 924 -2.42 27.89 -12.57
N SER A 925 -2.58 26.69 -11.99
CA SER A 925 -2.15 26.38 -10.62
C SER A 925 -0.62 26.40 -10.40
N MET A 926 0.19 26.30 -11.47
CA MET A 926 1.65 26.28 -11.37
C MET A 926 2.30 27.66 -11.22
N PHE A 927 1.54 28.75 -11.40
CA PHE A 927 2.04 30.13 -11.35
C PHE A 927 2.03 30.76 -9.93
N GLY A 928 1.72 29.98 -8.89
CA GLY A 928 1.62 30.48 -7.51
C GLY A 928 2.96 30.93 -6.90
N ASP A 929 4.02 30.13 -7.05
CA ASP A 929 5.30 30.30 -6.34
C ASP A 929 6.43 30.86 -7.23
N GLY A 930 6.12 31.92 -7.98
CA GLY A 930 7.09 32.79 -8.66
C GLY A 930 7.80 32.19 -9.89
N ASN A 931 8.56 33.04 -10.58
CA ASN A 931 9.13 32.75 -11.91
C ASN A 931 10.11 31.56 -11.97
N HIS A 932 10.56 31.02 -10.84
CA HIS A 932 11.52 29.89 -10.85
C HIS A 932 10.85 28.56 -11.24
N ALA A 933 9.62 28.32 -10.77
CA ALA A 933 8.86 27.13 -11.13
C ALA A 933 8.53 27.09 -12.64
N THR A 934 8.13 28.23 -13.21
CA THR A 934 7.84 28.40 -14.64
C THR A 934 9.02 27.97 -15.51
N ASN A 935 10.21 28.52 -15.26
CA ASN A 935 11.41 28.24 -16.06
C ASN A 935 11.80 26.75 -16.03
N ILE A 936 11.59 26.07 -14.90
CA ILE A 936 11.83 24.62 -14.77
C ILE A 936 10.79 23.86 -15.61
N MET A 937 9.51 24.24 -15.56
CA MET A 937 8.45 23.49 -16.24
C MET A 937 8.42 23.73 -17.75
N GLU A 938 8.81 24.92 -18.24
CA GLU A 938 9.07 25.16 -19.66
C GLU A 938 10.21 24.28 -20.19
N ARG A 939 11.30 24.12 -19.41
CA ARG A 939 12.38 23.17 -19.71
C ARG A 939 11.87 21.73 -19.81
N PHE A 940 10.98 21.31 -18.91
CA PHE A 940 10.33 19.98 -18.99
C PHE A 940 9.49 19.82 -20.28
N LEU A 941 8.69 20.84 -20.65
CA LEU A 941 7.91 20.83 -21.90
C LEU A 941 8.83 20.73 -23.14
N LEU A 942 9.88 21.55 -23.21
CA LEU A 942 10.83 21.54 -24.33
C LEU A 942 11.54 20.19 -24.49
N VAL A 943 12.00 19.56 -23.40
CA VAL A 943 12.60 18.21 -23.46
C VAL A 943 11.57 17.16 -23.86
N GLY A 944 10.32 17.27 -23.39
CA GLY A 944 9.22 16.40 -23.81
C GLY A 944 8.91 16.51 -25.31
N ILE A 945 8.93 17.73 -25.85
CA ILE A 945 8.75 18.00 -27.29
C ILE A 945 9.92 17.40 -28.11
N LEU A 946 11.16 17.62 -27.68
CA LEU A 946 12.34 17.08 -28.39
C LEU A 946 12.36 15.53 -28.33
N SER A 947 11.96 14.95 -27.21
CA SER A 947 11.86 13.48 -27.02
C SER A 947 10.73 12.84 -27.83
N SER A 948 9.65 13.57 -28.10
CA SER A 948 8.53 13.14 -28.94
C SER A 948 8.71 13.46 -30.43
N HIS A 949 9.83 14.04 -30.85
CA HIS A 949 10.03 14.49 -32.24
C HIS A 949 9.79 13.37 -33.27
N VAL A 950 9.12 13.68 -34.39
CA VAL A 950 8.67 12.67 -35.37
C VAL A 950 9.84 11.97 -36.09
N VAL A 951 10.95 12.68 -36.31
CA VAL A 951 12.20 12.09 -36.82
C VAL A 951 12.99 11.51 -35.65
N VAL A 952 13.16 10.19 -35.63
CA VAL A 952 13.83 9.45 -34.53
C VAL A 952 15.26 9.92 -34.31
N ALA A 953 16.02 10.22 -35.38
CA ALA A 953 17.40 10.69 -35.29
C ALA A 953 17.56 12.10 -34.66
N SER A 954 16.45 12.84 -34.48
CA SER A 954 16.44 14.14 -33.80
C SER A 954 16.09 14.05 -32.31
N ARG A 955 15.73 12.85 -31.82
CA ARG A 955 15.41 12.63 -30.39
C ARG A 955 16.70 12.58 -29.57
N PRO A 956 16.70 13.05 -28.31
CA PRO A 956 17.83 12.89 -27.42
C PRO A 956 17.93 11.42 -26.99
N THR A 957 19.13 10.97 -26.60
CA THR A 957 19.26 9.75 -25.80
C THR A 957 18.63 9.99 -24.42
N ILE A 958 18.24 8.93 -23.71
CA ILE A 958 17.68 9.04 -22.35
C ILE A 958 18.63 9.79 -21.40
N LEU A 959 19.94 9.59 -21.56
CA LEU A 959 20.99 10.29 -20.81
C LEU A 959 21.03 11.79 -21.12
N ASN A 960 20.89 12.18 -22.40
CA ASN A 960 20.85 13.59 -22.78
C ASN A 960 19.54 14.25 -22.33
N ALA A 961 18.42 13.54 -22.38
CA ALA A 961 17.13 14.04 -21.89
C ALA A 961 17.17 14.33 -20.38
N LEU A 962 17.72 13.42 -19.57
CA LEU A 962 17.90 13.63 -18.13
C LEU A 962 18.76 14.86 -17.85
N LYS A 963 19.92 14.98 -18.52
CA LYS A 963 20.81 16.14 -18.38
C LYS A 963 20.16 17.47 -18.77
N MET A 964 19.27 17.48 -19.77
CA MET A 964 18.52 18.69 -20.13
C MET A 964 17.46 19.08 -19.09
N LEU A 965 16.89 18.10 -18.37
CA LEU A 965 15.92 18.34 -17.28
C LEU A 965 16.65 18.82 -16.01
N GLU A 966 17.73 18.14 -15.64
CA GLU A 966 18.60 18.46 -14.50
C GLU A 966 19.30 19.82 -14.67
N GLY A 967 19.60 20.20 -15.92
CA GLY A 967 20.25 21.47 -16.28
C GLY A 967 21.74 21.37 -16.59
N ASP A 968 22.30 20.18 -16.55
CA ASP A 968 23.68 19.84 -16.94
C ASP A 968 24.03 20.28 -18.36
N ILE A 969 23.05 20.30 -19.28
CA ILE A 969 23.22 20.77 -20.67
C ILE A 969 22.01 21.59 -21.12
N GLU A 970 22.23 22.56 -22.01
CA GLU A 970 21.15 23.30 -22.65
C GLU A 970 20.33 22.42 -23.61
N ILE A 971 19.07 22.79 -23.80
CA ILE A 971 18.18 22.15 -24.77
C ILE A 971 18.54 22.70 -26.17
N PRO A 972 18.94 21.86 -27.14
CA PRO A 972 19.25 22.32 -28.48
C PRO A 972 17.98 22.84 -29.20
N PRO A 973 18.12 23.76 -30.17
CA PRO A 973 17.00 24.22 -30.99
C PRO A 973 16.21 23.05 -31.57
N ILE A 974 14.92 22.97 -31.23
CA ILE A 974 14.08 21.84 -31.58
C ILE A 974 13.89 21.81 -33.11
N PRO A 975 14.34 20.74 -33.81
CA PRO A 975 14.26 20.68 -35.27
C PRO A 975 12.82 20.75 -35.79
N ASP A 976 12.62 21.26 -37.01
CA ASP A 976 11.30 21.31 -37.59
C ASP A 976 10.76 19.93 -37.98
N ARG A 977 9.48 19.69 -37.65
CA ARG A 977 8.73 18.53 -38.10
C ARG A 977 8.65 18.60 -39.64
N PRO A 978 9.10 17.57 -40.40
CA PRO A 978 8.99 17.59 -41.85
C PRO A 978 7.52 17.71 -42.28
N LEU A 979 7.28 18.54 -43.30
CA LEU A 979 5.96 18.71 -43.90
C LEU A 979 5.48 17.40 -44.53
N MET A 980 4.65 16.67 -43.79
CA MET A 980 3.95 15.48 -44.28
C MET A 980 3.04 15.89 -45.46
N HIS A 981 3.55 15.69 -46.68
CA HIS A 981 2.76 15.87 -47.90
C HIS A 981 1.64 14.84 -47.91
N GLY A 982 0.40 15.30 -48.11
CA GLY A 982 -0.79 14.46 -48.01
C GLY A 982 -0.94 13.52 -49.20
N HIS A 983 -1.28 12.28 -48.90
CA HIS A 983 -1.91 11.29 -49.78
C HIS A 983 -3.15 10.74 -49.08
#